data_AF-A0A1G5RJX6-F1
#
_entry.id   AF-A0A1G5RJX6-F1
#
_cell.length_a   1.000
_cell.length_b   1.000
_cell.length_c   1.000
_cell.angle_alpha   90.00
_cell.angle_beta   90.00
_cell.angle_gamma   90.00
#
_symmetry.space_group_name_H-M   'P 1'
#
loop_
_entity.id
_entity.type
_entity.pdbx_description
1 polymer ?
#
loop_
_entity_poly.entity_id
_entity_poly.type
_entity_poly.pdbx_seq_one_letter_code
_entity_poly.pdbx_strand_id
1 'polypeptide(L)'
;VHKRLGDGFYEQRLVRDQITQLTGRRYLPGYNNDEAQFKALMDAGIAFGQQQQLTPGVALSPAQMALLTSDIIWLTNQTVTLPDGTTEVVTVPQVYARVRQGDLSSDGALLAGNSVALNNQGDITNSGTISGRDVTQLTANNLTNSGFIRGGKVDLAAQQTLTNRGGQIQGDDRVTLTGRDITSASTVRGDEANRWLDRPAGIYVQNDKGALSLSAINNVQLTASEVKNAGKDGRTEITAGHNLTLDTLSTRRTEQGDWGKDNYRHLNQQQDIGSQITGAGEVTLQAGQDLTASAAHVNAGQQLTAQAGNNLALTTGTASSDLVEHSKQTSKGWLSKSSVETHDEVHDRQALSTTFSGDKVTLQAGKDLHISGSNVAGTQDVSLNAGHQLTVATAAEAHNETHLRQEKKSGLMGTGGIGFTVGKASQKVATDSDSQLSKGSTVGSSQGNVTLNAGEQLRVHGSEVIAGKDLTLTGQQVTVTSAENRNNTTTKTEQKQSGLTVALSGAAGGAINSAVQTAHEAQQTADPRLKALQNTKAALSGVQATQAARLAEAQGGGNSSNNNLAGVSLSYGRQSSRSEQQSRQTTQQGSHLTAGDNLTITAHGDDKGTSGPNGDIRVQGSQLQAGKDLQLNASRDIALSSSQNTEQTAGKNSSHGSSLGVGLTAGPGGTGLNVSANVSRGNGRENGNGVSHNNTTLQAGQTVELNSGRDITLKGAQVSGEQITADVKRHLTLSSEQNSQRYDSRQQNASAGVSTTVGPQSNGTLTLNASRNKLHSNYDSVQEQTGLFVGKGGYQVNVGDHTQLDGAVIASTADKAKNTLNTGTLGFKDIQNKADFTVEQQSAGVSLGQPTAGQVLNNLAVNALTGAHNQGHDSSTTHAAVSDGNLIIRDKAHQTQDIANLSRDTDNAANVLSPIFDKEKEQQRLKQAQLIGELSAQMTEIAGTEGKIIATKAAKAKLDHISEQDQADAREKLINAGNKHPTPADI
;
A
#
# COMPACT_ATOMS: atom_id res chain seq x y z
N VAL A 1 -42.28 -64.88 38.52
CA VAL A 1 -42.94 -64.66 37.20
C VAL A 1 -43.30 -63.19 37.14
N HIS A 2 -42.75 -62.43 36.20
CA HIS A 2 -43.06 -60.99 36.07
C HIS A 2 -44.49 -60.84 35.53
N LYS A 3 -45.36 -60.12 36.25
CA LYS A 3 -46.76 -59.93 35.85
C LYS A 3 -46.79 -58.90 34.71
N ARG A 4 -47.26 -59.29 33.54
CA ARG A 4 -47.36 -58.42 32.34
C ARG A 4 -48.64 -57.58 32.42
N LEU A 5 -48.63 -56.42 31.76
CA LEU A 5 -49.79 -55.51 31.72
C LEU A 5 -50.99 -56.10 30.96
N GLY A 6 -50.75 -56.97 29.98
CA GLY A 6 -51.79 -57.59 29.17
C GLY A 6 -51.27 -58.77 28.37
N ASP A 7 -52.12 -59.29 27.48
CA ASP A 7 -51.70 -60.28 26.49
C ASP A 7 -50.84 -59.65 25.38
N GLY A 8 -50.24 -60.49 24.53
CA GLY A 8 -49.35 -60.01 23.47
C GLY A 8 -50.02 -59.05 22.49
N PHE A 9 -51.33 -59.18 22.25
CA PHE A 9 -52.09 -58.28 21.38
C PHE A 9 -52.27 -56.90 22.03
N TYR A 10 -52.59 -56.86 23.32
CA TYR A 10 -52.71 -55.61 24.06
C TYR A 10 -51.39 -54.85 24.11
N GLU A 11 -50.28 -55.56 24.32
CA GLU A 11 -48.94 -54.97 24.37
C GLU A 11 -48.44 -54.48 23.01
N GLN A 12 -48.73 -55.21 21.92
CA GLN A 12 -48.47 -54.74 20.55
C GLN A 12 -49.28 -53.47 20.24
N ARG A 13 -50.56 -53.43 20.65
CA ARG A 13 -51.40 -52.24 20.51
C ARG A 13 -50.83 -51.06 21.30
N LEU A 14 -50.42 -51.29 22.54
CA LEU A 14 -49.84 -50.29 23.40
C LEU A 14 -48.53 -49.72 22.83
N VAL A 15 -47.65 -50.58 22.31
CA VAL A 15 -46.41 -50.16 21.64
C VAL A 15 -46.70 -49.38 20.36
N ARG A 16 -47.66 -49.83 19.55
CA ARG A 16 -48.12 -49.09 18.36
C ARG A 16 -48.60 -47.70 18.73
N ASP A 17 -49.41 -47.58 19.78
CA ASP A 17 -49.95 -46.30 20.23
C ASP A 17 -48.82 -45.39 20.77
N GLN A 18 -47.85 -45.94 21.51
CA GLN A 18 -46.65 -45.21 21.94
C GLN A 18 -45.77 -44.75 20.76
N ILE A 19 -45.54 -45.59 19.75
CA ILE A 19 -44.79 -45.22 18.53
C ILE A 19 -45.53 -44.11 17.78
N THR A 20 -46.86 -44.22 17.70
CA THR A 20 -47.70 -43.19 17.07
C THR A 20 -47.60 -41.87 17.83
N GLN A 21 -47.62 -41.89 19.15
CA GLN A 21 -47.44 -40.70 19.99
C GLN A 21 -46.03 -40.10 19.87
N LEU A 22 -44.99 -40.92 19.85
CA LEU A 22 -43.59 -40.46 19.82
C LEU A 22 -43.12 -40.01 18.43
N THR A 23 -43.67 -40.59 17.36
CA THR A 23 -43.12 -40.42 16.00
C THR A 23 -44.16 -39.94 14.98
N GLY A 24 -45.44 -39.90 15.33
CA GLY A 24 -46.55 -39.60 14.42
C GLY A 24 -46.83 -40.70 13.38
N ARG A 25 -46.21 -41.88 13.49
CA ARG A 25 -46.37 -42.99 12.55
C ARG A 25 -46.87 -44.26 13.24
N ARG A 26 -47.67 -45.07 12.53
CA ARG A 26 -48.03 -46.42 12.99
C ARG A 26 -46.84 -47.40 12.95
N TYR A 27 -46.00 -47.25 11.93
CA TYR A 27 -44.80 -48.07 11.70
C TYR A 27 -43.53 -47.23 11.58
N LEU A 28 -42.44 -47.68 12.22
CA LEU A 28 -41.09 -47.18 12.01
C LEU A 28 -40.57 -47.60 10.61
N PRO A 29 -39.60 -46.88 10.03
CA PRO A 29 -39.02 -47.24 8.73
C PRO A 29 -38.55 -48.70 8.70
N GLY A 30 -38.98 -49.46 7.69
CA GLY A 30 -38.60 -50.87 7.50
C GLY A 30 -39.60 -51.91 8.05
N TYR A 31 -40.69 -51.47 8.70
CA TYR A 31 -41.75 -52.36 9.20
C TYR A 31 -43.10 -52.10 8.54
N ASN A 32 -43.92 -53.14 8.44
CA ASN A 32 -45.25 -53.08 7.82
C ASN A 32 -46.35 -53.81 8.62
N ASN A 33 -46.03 -54.34 9.80
CA ASN A 33 -46.98 -54.99 10.69
C ASN A 33 -46.56 -54.86 12.17
N ASP A 34 -47.54 -54.92 13.07
CA ASP A 34 -47.36 -54.61 14.51
C ASP A 34 -46.44 -55.65 15.20
N GLU A 35 -46.49 -56.93 14.79
CA GLU A 35 -45.70 -58.04 15.37
C GLU A 35 -44.21 -57.95 15.01
N ALA A 36 -43.87 -57.77 13.73
CA ALA A 36 -42.48 -57.69 13.28
C ALA A 36 -41.77 -56.48 13.87
N GLN A 37 -42.47 -55.35 13.96
CA GLN A 37 -41.97 -54.14 14.63
C GLN A 37 -41.76 -54.37 16.12
N PHE A 38 -42.77 -54.93 16.81
CA PHE A 38 -42.67 -55.21 18.23
C PHE A 38 -41.49 -56.14 18.53
N LYS A 39 -41.33 -57.21 17.75
CA LYS A 39 -40.21 -58.14 17.91
C LYS A 39 -38.87 -57.45 17.67
N ALA A 40 -38.71 -56.73 16.57
CA ALA A 40 -37.42 -56.12 16.25
C ALA A 40 -37.01 -55.03 17.26
N LEU A 41 -37.96 -54.23 17.75
CA LEU A 41 -37.68 -53.23 18.79
C LEU A 41 -37.41 -53.88 20.16
N MET A 42 -38.06 -54.99 20.46
CA MET A 42 -37.78 -55.77 21.67
C MET A 42 -36.40 -56.44 21.59
N ASP A 43 -36.02 -57.00 20.44
CA ASP A 43 -34.69 -57.58 20.19
C ASP A 43 -33.59 -56.50 20.29
N ALA A 44 -33.85 -55.31 19.74
CA ALA A 44 -32.95 -54.16 19.88
C ALA A 44 -32.83 -53.71 21.35
N GLY A 45 -33.93 -53.75 22.10
CA GLY A 45 -33.94 -53.50 23.55
C GLY A 45 -33.12 -54.52 24.33
N ILE A 46 -33.22 -55.81 23.99
CA ILE A 46 -32.41 -56.88 24.59
C ILE A 46 -30.92 -56.65 24.31
N ALA A 47 -30.56 -56.36 23.06
CA ALA A 47 -29.18 -56.11 22.67
C ALA A 47 -28.60 -54.89 23.41
N PHE A 48 -29.36 -53.80 23.50
CA PHE A 48 -28.97 -52.61 24.25
C PHE A 48 -28.82 -52.90 25.75
N GLY A 49 -29.76 -53.64 26.35
CA GLY A 49 -29.70 -54.03 27.74
C GLY A 49 -28.47 -54.87 28.08
N GLN A 50 -28.10 -55.82 27.22
CA GLN A 50 -26.87 -56.61 27.37
C GLN A 50 -25.61 -55.75 27.28
N GLN A 51 -25.56 -54.83 26.31
CA GLN A 51 -24.42 -53.95 26.10
C GLN A 51 -24.21 -52.98 27.26
N GLN A 52 -25.29 -52.45 27.83
CA GLN A 52 -25.26 -51.46 28.91
C GLN A 52 -25.41 -52.08 30.32
N GLN A 53 -25.41 -53.42 30.41
CA GLN A 53 -25.57 -54.18 31.67
C GLN A 53 -26.82 -53.78 32.47
N LEU A 54 -27.95 -53.59 31.77
CA LEU A 54 -29.20 -53.12 32.36
C LEU A 54 -30.14 -54.27 32.72
N THR A 55 -30.83 -54.12 33.84
CA THR A 55 -31.84 -55.07 34.31
C THR A 55 -33.25 -54.63 33.87
N PRO A 56 -34.02 -55.48 33.17
CA PRO A 56 -35.43 -55.20 32.86
C PRO A 56 -36.26 -54.90 34.11
N GLY A 57 -37.22 -53.98 34.00
CA GLY A 57 -38.07 -53.53 35.10
C GLY A 57 -37.71 -52.14 35.65
N VAL A 58 -36.51 -51.63 35.36
CA VAL A 58 -36.08 -50.26 35.70
C VAL A 58 -36.12 -49.38 34.45
N ALA A 59 -36.79 -48.23 34.52
CA ALA A 59 -36.82 -47.27 33.42
C ALA A 59 -35.41 -46.73 33.11
N LEU A 60 -35.12 -46.47 31.82
CA LEU A 60 -33.85 -45.89 31.43
C LEU A 60 -33.69 -44.48 32.01
N SER A 61 -32.54 -44.21 32.63
CA SER A 61 -32.15 -42.85 33.00
C SER A 61 -31.90 -41.99 31.76
N PRO A 62 -31.95 -40.65 31.86
CA PRO A 62 -31.63 -39.76 30.75
C PRO A 62 -30.24 -40.02 30.12
N ALA A 63 -29.23 -40.33 30.94
CA ALA A 63 -27.89 -40.67 30.47
C ALA A 63 -27.86 -41.98 29.67
N GLN A 64 -28.67 -42.98 30.06
CA GLN A 64 -28.79 -44.24 29.32
C GLN A 64 -29.60 -44.06 28.03
N MET A 65 -30.63 -43.21 28.03
CA MET A 65 -31.39 -42.88 26.82
C MET A 65 -30.50 -42.23 25.74
N ALA A 66 -29.54 -41.39 26.15
CA ALA A 66 -28.61 -40.74 25.22
C ALA A 66 -27.67 -41.74 24.50
N LEU A 67 -27.49 -42.95 25.04
CA LEU A 67 -26.63 -43.99 24.47
C LEU A 67 -27.36 -44.88 23.45
N LEU A 68 -28.65 -44.65 23.21
CA LEU A 68 -29.43 -45.44 22.27
C LEU A 68 -28.90 -45.30 20.84
N THR A 69 -28.54 -46.43 20.24
CA THR A 69 -28.06 -46.51 18.84
C THR A 69 -29.19 -46.86 17.86
N SER A 70 -30.36 -47.28 18.34
CA SER A 70 -31.59 -47.53 17.58
C SER A 70 -32.83 -47.31 18.46
N ASP A 71 -34.02 -47.24 17.86
CA ASP A 71 -35.29 -47.25 18.60
C ASP A 71 -35.47 -48.61 19.28
N ILE A 72 -35.96 -48.64 20.52
CA ILE A 72 -36.13 -49.90 21.28
C ILE A 72 -37.47 -49.97 22.03
N ILE A 73 -37.86 -51.19 22.40
CA ILE A 73 -38.82 -51.45 23.48
C ILE A 73 -38.01 -51.90 24.71
N TRP A 74 -38.26 -51.25 25.84
CA TRP A 74 -37.68 -51.61 27.13
C TRP A 74 -38.80 -51.89 28.13
N LEU A 75 -38.64 -52.96 28.91
CA LEU A 75 -39.63 -53.38 29.90
C LEU A 75 -39.44 -52.59 31.20
N THR A 76 -40.47 -51.85 31.61
CA THR A 76 -40.44 -51.02 32.83
C THR A 76 -41.55 -51.46 33.78
N ASN A 77 -41.29 -51.44 35.09
CA ASN A 77 -42.32 -51.74 36.08
C ASN A 77 -43.18 -50.50 36.32
N GLN A 78 -44.50 -50.64 36.20
CA GLN A 78 -45.48 -49.60 36.50
C GLN A 78 -46.49 -50.13 37.53
N THR A 79 -46.89 -49.26 38.45
CA THR A 79 -47.98 -49.55 39.39
C THR A 79 -49.30 -49.22 38.70
N VAL A 80 -50.14 -50.23 38.49
CA VAL A 80 -51.49 -50.06 37.92
C VAL A 80 -52.54 -50.28 39.00
N THR A 81 -53.55 -49.43 39.03
CA THR A 81 -54.71 -49.59 39.91
C THR A 81 -55.76 -50.42 39.18
N LEU A 82 -56.12 -51.56 39.77
CA LEU A 82 -57.17 -52.45 39.28
C LEU A 82 -58.56 -51.86 39.56
N PRO A 83 -59.61 -52.30 38.84
CA PRO A 83 -60.98 -51.79 39.01
C PRO A 83 -61.56 -51.94 40.43
N ASP A 84 -60.99 -52.81 41.25
CA ASP A 84 -61.35 -53.03 42.66
C ASP A 84 -60.62 -52.07 43.63
N GLY A 85 -59.80 -51.15 43.11
CA GLY A 85 -59.04 -50.17 43.90
C GLY A 85 -57.70 -50.69 44.44
N THR A 86 -57.36 -51.97 44.21
CA THR A 86 -56.05 -52.51 44.58
C THR A 86 -54.97 -52.10 43.58
N THR A 87 -53.72 -51.99 44.01
CA THR A 87 -52.60 -51.65 43.14
C THR A 87 -51.70 -52.86 42.93
N GLU A 88 -51.28 -53.08 41.69
CA GLU A 88 -50.32 -54.13 41.33
C GLU A 88 -49.16 -53.54 40.53
N VAL A 89 -47.96 -54.06 40.77
CA VAL A 89 -46.79 -53.73 39.94
C VAL A 89 -46.75 -54.70 38.76
N VAL A 90 -46.89 -54.15 37.56
CA VAL A 90 -46.85 -54.90 36.31
C VAL A 90 -45.71 -54.39 35.43
N THR A 91 -45.13 -55.29 34.65
CA THR A 91 -44.11 -54.96 33.67
C THR A 91 -44.77 -54.58 32.35
N VAL A 92 -44.44 -53.38 31.86
CA VAL A 92 -45.03 -52.75 30.69
C VAL A 92 -43.97 -52.55 29.61
N PRO A 93 -44.24 -52.88 28.33
CA PRO A 93 -43.36 -52.50 27.24
C PRO A 93 -43.46 -50.98 27.01
N GLN A 94 -42.32 -50.30 27.15
CA GLN A 94 -42.20 -48.88 26.94
C GLN A 94 -41.24 -48.60 25.77
N VAL A 95 -41.67 -47.75 24.85
CA VAL A 95 -40.91 -47.39 23.65
C VAL A 95 -39.96 -46.25 23.97
N TYR A 96 -38.68 -46.43 23.62
CA TYR A 96 -37.67 -45.39 23.69
C TYR A 96 -37.16 -45.12 22.28
N ALA A 97 -37.46 -43.93 21.75
CA ALA A 97 -36.99 -43.49 20.45
C ALA A 97 -35.57 -42.93 20.57
N ARG A 98 -34.71 -43.24 19.61
CA ARG A 98 -33.37 -42.67 19.50
C ARG A 98 -33.47 -41.18 19.13
N VAL A 99 -32.90 -40.33 19.97
CA VAL A 99 -32.72 -38.91 19.70
C VAL A 99 -31.52 -38.74 18.77
N ARG A 100 -31.69 -38.10 17.61
CA ARG A 100 -30.55 -37.69 16.76
C ARG A 100 -29.99 -36.38 17.30
N GLN A 101 -28.69 -36.18 17.09
CA GLN A 101 -28.05 -34.91 17.41
C GLN A 101 -28.74 -33.79 16.62
N GLY A 102 -29.43 -32.87 17.32
CA GLY A 102 -30.23 -31.78 16.73
C GLY A 102 -31.75 -31.94 16.79
N ASP A 103 -32.29 -33.09 17.24
CA ASP A 103 -33.74 -33.29 17.42
C ASP A 103 -34.31 -32.52 18.63
N LEU A 104 -33.46 -32.20 19.61
CA LEU A 104 -33.80 -31.42 20.79
C LEU A 104 -32.67 -30.43 21.07
N SER A 105 -32.98 -29.15 20.98
CA SER A 105 -32.15 -28.04 21.45
C SER A 105 -32.94 -27.22 22.47
N SER A 106 -32.26 -26.53 23.39
CA SER A 106 -32.87 -25.86 24.56
C SER A 106 -33.54 -24.52 24.23
N ASP A 107 -33.85 -24.25 22.96
CA ASP A 107 -34.23 -22.95 22.41
C ASP A 107 -35.55 -23.03 21.61
N GLY A 108 -36.68 -22.87 22.31
CA GLY A 108 -37.98 -22.54 21.72
C GLY A 108 -38.92 -23.72 21.47
N ALA A 109 -40.09 -23.41 20.89
CA ALA A 109 -41.13 -24.40 20.58
C ALA A 109 -40.71 -25.29 19.39
N LEU A 110 -40.93 -26.61 19.50
CA LEU A 110 -40.63 -27.59 18.46
C LEU A 110 -41.92 -28.15 17.85
N LEU A 111 -42.06 -28.03 16.53
CA LEU A 111 -43.03 -28.75 15.72
C LEU A 111 -42.29 -29.80 14.90
N ALA A 112 -42.40 -31.07 15.29
CA ALA A 112 -41.69 -32.17 14.63
C ALA A 112 -42.66 -33.24 14.10
N GLY A 113 -42.29 -33.87 12.99
CA GLY A 113 -42.99 -35.02 12.44
C GLY A 113 -42.17 -35.69 11.35
N ASN A 114 -42.66 -36.80 10.78
CA ASN A 114 -42.02 -37.30 9.58
C ASN A 114 -42.21 -36.36 8.39
N SER A 115 -43.44 -35.87 8.26
CA SER A 115 -43.82 -34.89 7.26
C SER A 115 -44.58 -33.80 8.00
N VAL A 116 -44.16 -32.56 7.84
CA VAL A 116 -44.86 -31.40 8.38
C VAL A 116 -45.44 -30.64 7.20
N ALA A 117 -46.76 -30.52 7.14
CA ALA A 117 -47.47 -29.76 6.11
C ALA A 117 -48.39 -28.73 6.77
N LEU A 118 -48.12 -27.44 6.55
CA LEU A 118 -48.95 -26.33 7.03
C LEU A 118 -49.43 -25.52 5.84
N ASN A 119 -50.74 -25.45 5.65
CA ASN A 119 -51.38 -24.62 4.63
C ASN A 119 -52.26 -23.58 5.32
N ASN A 120 -51.78 -22.34 5.39
CA ASN A 120 -52.48 -21.23 6.00
C ASN A 120 -52.86 -20.19 4.93
N GLN A 121 -54.10 -19.70 4.97
CA GLN A 121 -54.50 -18.57 4.12
C GLN A 121 -53.97 -17.23 4.67
N GLY A 122 -53.64 -17.18 5.97
CA GLY A 122 -52.97 -16.04 6.60
C GLY A 122 -51.45 -16.22 6.64
N ASP A 123 -50.82 -15.61 7.64
CA ASP A 123 -49.36 -15.59 7.76
C ASP A 123 -48.83 -16.75 8.62
N ILE A 124 -47.59 -17.19 8.35
CA ILE A 124 -46.83 -18.13 9.20
C ILE A 124 -45.62 -17.39 9.76
N THR A 125 -45.47 -17.41 11.09
CA THR A 125 -44.30 -16.87 11.79
C THR A 125 -43.64 -17.98 12.61
N ASN A 126 -42.42 -18.36 12.24
CA ASN A 126 -41.61 -19.33 12.97
C ASN A 126 -40.48 -18.63 13.73
N SER A 127 -40.47 -18.77 15.06
CA SER A 127 -39.35 -18.37 15.93
C SER A 127 -38.73 -19.56 16.70
N GLY A 128 -39.28 -20.76 16.53
CA GLY A 128 -38.79 -22.00 17.11
C GLY A 128 -38.24 -22.94 16.05
N THR A 129 -38.48 -24.24 16.20
CA THR A 129 -38.04 -25.26 15.23
C THR A 129 -39.23 -25.94 14.57
N ILE A 130 -39.26 -25.95 13.24
CA ILE A 130 -40.18 -26.77 12.43
C ILE A 130 -39.34 -27.84 11.71
N SER A 131 -39.56 -29.12 12.01
CA SER A 131 -38.72 -30.22 11.53
C SER A 131 -39.54 -31.40 10.99
N GLY A 132 -39.48 -31.60 9.68
CA GLY A 132 -40.05 -32.75 8.99
C GLY A 132 -38.96 -33.72 8.56
N ARG A 133 -38.90 -34.94 9.12
CA ARG A 133 -37.81 -35.90 8.82
C ARG A 133 -37.61 -36.16 7.32
N ASP A 134 -38.69 -36.25 6.54
CA ASP A 134 -38.68 -36.45 5.09
C ASP A 134 -39.06 -35.16 4.35
N VAL A 135 -40.17 -34.52 4.74
CA VAL A 135 -40.68 -33.32 4.07
C VAL A 135 -41.17 -32.27 5.06
N THR A 136 -40.80 -31.01 4.84
CA THR A 136 -41.40 -29.83 5.47
C THR A 136 -41.98 -28.94 4.38
N GLN A 137 -43.31 -28.84 4.32
CA GLN A 137 -44.04 -28.05 3.33
C GLN A 137 -44.88 -26.97 4.02
N LEU A 138 -44.59 -25.70 3.76
CA LEU A 138 -45.33 -24.58 4.33
C LEU A 138 -45.90 -23.70 3.21
N THR A 139 -47.18 -23.37 3.29
CA THR A 139 -47.84 -22.42 2.39
C THR A 139 -48.57 -21.35 3.20
N ALA A 140 -48.34 -20.08 2.87
CA ALA A 140 -48.88 -18.93 3.59
C ALA A 140 -49.14 -17.73 2.67
N ASN A 141 -49.83 -16.71 3.18
CA ASN A 141 -49.84 -15.38 2.55
C ASN A 141 -48.46 -14.71 2.71
N ASN A 142 -47.97 -14.57 3.95
CA ASN A 142 -46.57 -14.25 4.26
C ASN A 142 -45.95 -15.34 5.13
N LEU A 143 -44.66 -15.61 4.93
CA LEU A 143 -43.89 -16.54 5.75
C LEU A 143 -42.68 -15.82 6.34
N THR A 144 -42.62 -15.71 7.67
CA THR A 144 -41.48 -15.15 8.39
C THR A 144 -40.79 -16.24 9.20
N ASN A 145 -39.52 -16.49 8.93
CA ASN A 145 -38.66 -17.39 9.69
C ASN A 145 -37.59 -16.58 10.45
N SER A 146 -37.53 -16.75 11.76
CA SER A 146 -36.45 -16.27 12.64
C SER A 146 -35.81 -17.38 13.48
N GLY A 147 -36.35 -18.61 13.41
CA GLY A 147 -35.82 -19.83 14.01
C GLY A 147 -35.30 -20.83 12.97
N PHE A 148 -35.60 -22.11 13.15
CA PHE A 148 -35.14 -23.20 12.30
C PHE A 148 -36.30 -23.84 11.53
N ILE A 149 -36.13 -24.03 10.23
CA ILE A 149 -37.00 -24.85 9.38
C ILE A 149 -36.12 -25.92 8.74
N ARG A 150 -36.38 -27.19 9.01
CA ARG A 150 -35.54 -28.31 8.57
C ARG A 150 -36.35 -29.46 7.99
N GLY A 151 -35.73 -30.23 7.09
CA GLY A 151 -36.24 -31.55 6.70
C GLY A 151 -35.44 -32.21 5.59
N GLY A 152 -35.83 -33.44 5.19
CA GLY A 152 -35.22 -34.09 4.02
C GLY A 152 -35.38 -33.24 2.76
N LYS A 153 -36.60 -32.75 2.53
CA LYS A 153 -36.96 -31.74 1.53
C LYS A 153 -37.73 -30.61 2.20
N VAL A 154 -37.42 -29.37 1.88
CA VAL A 154 -38.10 -28.19 2.41
C VAL A 154 -38.72 -27.41 1.25
N ASP A 155 -40.04 -27.27 1.25
CA ASP A 155 -40.80 -26.55 0.24
C ASP A 155 -41.61 -25.43 0.91
N LEU A 156 -41.18 -24.18 0.72
CA LEU A 156 -41.84 -23.00 1.30
C LEU A 156 -42.46 -22.14 0.20
N ALA A 157 -43.74 -21.82 0.35
CA ALA A 157 -44.48 -20.98 -0.59
C ALA A 157 -45.19 -19.83 0.15
N ALA A 158 -44.94 -18.60 -0.29
CA ALA A 158 -45.66 -17.41 0.16
C ALA A 158 -46.37 -16.76 -1.02
N GLN A 159 -47.62 -16.32 -0.85
CA GLN A 159 -48.31 -15.55 -1.91
C GLN A 159 -47.72 -14.15 -2.08
N GLN A 160 -47.22 -13.57 -0.98
CA GLN A 160 -46.61 -12.25 -0.93
C GLN A 160 -45.13 -12.42 -0.58
N THR A 161 -44.77 -12.35 0.71
CA THR A 161 -43.37 -12.26 1.13
C THR A 161 -42.91 -13.51 1.87
N LEU A 162 -41.71 -13.99 1.53
CA LEU A 162 -40.97 -14.98 2.32
C LEU A 162 -39.73 -14.30 2.91
N THR A 163 -39.71 -14.15 4.23
CA THR A 163 -38.64 -13.48 4.96
C THR A 163 -37.92 -14.47 5.88
N ASN A 164 -36.62 -14.68 5.65
CA ASN A 164 -35.72 -15.38 6.56
C ASN A 164 -34.84 -14.36 7.28
N ARG A 165 -35.15 -14.04 8.54
CA ARG A 165 -34.47 -12.99 9.31
C ARG A 165 -33.68 -13.56 10.47
N GLY A 166 -32.37 -13.73 10.27
CA GLY A 166 -31.49 -14.48 11.15
C GLY A 166 -31.94 -15.94 11.35
N GLY A 167 -32.83 -16.47 10.52
CA GLY A 167 -33.29 -17.85 10.63
C GLY A 167 -32.44 -18.80 9.79
N GLN A 168 -32.59 -20.09 10.01
CA GLN A 168 -32.01 -21.13 9.17
C GLN A 168 -33.11 -21.94 8.48
N ILE A 169 -32.94 -22.15 7.18
CA ILE A 169 -33.77 -23.04 6.36
C ILE A 169 -32.84 -24.11 5.79
N GLN A 170 -33.10 -25.38 6.08
CA GLN A 170 -32.17 -26.46 5.72
C GLN A 170 -32.90 -27.70 5.20
N GLY A 171 -32.52 -28.12 4.00
CA GLY A 171 -32.90 -29.40 3.40
C GLY A 171 -31.73 -30.38 3.40
N ASP A 172 -31.99 -31.68 3.50
CA ASP A 172 -30.95 -32.68 3.23
C ASP A 172 -30.72 -32.78 1.71
N ASP A 173 -31.79 -33.03 0.95
CA ASP A 173 -31.78 -33.20 -0.52
C ASP A 173 -32.26 -31.97 -1.28
N ARG A 174 -33.20 -31.19 -0.71
CA ARG A 174 -33.80 -30.06 -1.43
C ARG A 174 -34.26 -28.92 -0.52
N VAL A 175 -34.04 -27.70 -0.96
CA VAL A 175 -34.76 -26.51 -0.49
C VAL A 175 -35.38 -25.79 -1.69
N THR A 176 -36.67 -25.47 -1.62
CA THR A 176 -37.40 -24.68 -2.62
C THR A 176 -38.18 -23.57 -1.93
N LEU A 177 -37.86 -22.32 -2.26
CA LEU A 177 -38.52 -21.13 -1.75
C LEU A 177 -39.23 -20.41 -2.90
N THR A 178 -40.52 -20.18 -2.75
CA THR A 178 -41.33 -19.47 -3.74
C THR A 178 -42.08 -18.31 -3.08
N GLY A 179 -42.11 -17.16 -3.75
CA GLY A 179 -42.72 -15.94 -3.21
C GLY A 179 -43.01 -14.90 -4.29
N ARG A 180 -43.80 -13.87 -3.96
CA ARG A 180 -43.73 -12.63 -4.75
C ARG A 180 -42.39 -11.95 -4.52
N ASP A 181 -41.98 -11.84 -3.27
CA ASP A 181 -40.68 -11.32 -2.86
C ASP A 181 -40.03 -12.28 -1.85
N ILE A 182 -38.73 -12.52 -1.98
CA ILE A 182 -37.93 -13.34 -1.05
C ILE A 182 -36.83 -12.48 -0.44
N THR A 183 -36.74 -12.44 0.88
CA THR A 183 -35.69 -11.73 1.61
C THR A 183 -35.03 -12.68 2.60
N SER A 184 -33.69 -12.79 2.54
CA SER A 184 -32.91 -13.45 3.58
C SER A 184 -31.87 -12.47 4.13
N ALA A 185 -31.97 -12.13 5.40
CA ALA A 185 -31.17 -11.08 6.01
C ALA A 185 -30.67 -11.47 7.39
N SER A 186 -29.35 -11.45 7.56
CA SER A 186 -28.73 -11.57 8.87
C SER A 186 -29.09 -10.37 9.75
N THR A 187 -29.07 -10.56 11.08
CA THR A 187 -29.38 -9.48 12.02
C THR A 187 -28.12 -8.98 12.70
N VAL A 188 -28.12 -7.70 13.09
CA VAL A 188 -27.14 -7.12 14.00
C VAL A 188 -27.70 -6.98 15.41
N ARG A 189 -26.80 -6.89 16.39
CA ARG A 189 -27.11 -6.54 17.79
C ARG A 189 -26.17 -5.42 18.22
N GLY A 190 -26.64 -4.63 19.18
CA GLY A 190 -25.92 -3.50 19.75
C GLY A 190 -26.61 -2.19 19.41
N ASP A 191 -25.89 -1.09 19.55
CA ASP A 191 -26.38 0.28 19.38
C ASP A 191 -25.73 0.95 18.16
N GLU A 192 -25.74 2.28 18.12
CA GLU A 192 -25.07 3.06 17.07
C GLU A 192 -23.55 3.06 17.21
N ALA A 193 -22.99 2.87 18.41
CA ALA A 193 -21.55 2.90 18.66
C ALA A 193 -20.91 1.53 18.49
N ASN A 194 -21.57 0.47 18.95
CA ASN A 194 -21.09 -0.90 18.89
C ASN A 194 -22.17 -1.80 18.31
N ARG A 195 -21.93 -2.29 17.09
CA ARG A 195 -22.85 -3.10 16.31
C ARG A 195 -22.13 -4.31 15.75
N TRP A 196 -22.51 -5.50 16.17
CA TRP A 196 -21.94 -6.75 15.67
C TRP A 196 -23.01 -7.61 15.02
N LEU A 197 -22.57 -8.53 14.14
CA LEU A 197 -23.42 -9.57 13.59
C LEU A 197 -23.99 -10.42 14.73
N ASP A 198 -25.31 -10.51 14.82
CA ASP A 198 -26.01 -11.25 15.88
C ASP A 198 -26.35 -12.65 15.42
N ARG A 199 -27.28 -12.75 14.45
CA ARG A 199 -27.81 -14.02 13.99
C ARG A 199 -27.69 -14.10 12.48
N PRO A 200 -26.87 -15.03 11.94
CA PRO A 200 -26.75 -15.20 10.51
C PRO A 200 -28.03 -15.79 9.93
N ALA A 201 -28.48 -15.28 8.80
CA ALA A 201 -29.53 -15.90 8.00
C ALA A 201 -28.91 -16.90 7.03
N GLY A 202 -29.41 -18.14 7.07
CA GLY A 202 -28.81 -19.25 6.32
C GLY A 202 -29.83 -20.09 5.57
N ILE A 203 -29.48 -20.50 4.35
CA ILE A 203 -30.27 -21.41 3.51
C ILE A 203 -29.34 -22.53 3.02
N TYR A 204 -29.62 -23.78 3.39
CA TYR A 204 -28.67 -24.88 3.28
C TYR A 204 -29.24 -26.13 2.60
N VAL A 205 -28.42 -26.79 1.78
CA VAL A 205 -28.64 -28.16 1.29
C VAL A 205 -27.37 -28.99 1.51
N GLN A 206 -27.50 -30.23 1.98
CA GLN A 206 -26.36 -31.01 2.53
C GLN A 206 -25.90 -32.20 1.68
N ASN A 207 -26.79 -32.90 1.00
CA ASN A 207 -26.46 -34.15 0.31
C ASN A 207 -25.85 -33.91 -1.09
N ASP A 208 -25.12 -34.91 -1.59
CA ASP A 208 -24.31 -34.83 -2.83
C ASP A 208 -25.10 -34.44 -4.10
N LYS A 209 -26.41 -34.75 -4.15
CA LYS A 209 -27.32 -34.40 -5.26
C LYS A 209 -28.29 -33.28 -4.91
N GLY A 210 -27.90 -32.44 -3.96
CA GLY A 210 -28.71 -31.37 -3.40
C GLY A 210 -29.24 -30.38 -4.43
N ALA A 211 -30.52 -30.01 -4.36
CA ALA A 211 -31.11 -28.95 -5.17
C ALA A 211 -31.58 -27.77 -4.31
N LEU A 212 -31.09 -26.57 -4.58
CA LEU A 212 -31.47 -25.35 -3.88
C LEU A 212 -32.08 -24.38 -4.90
N SER A 213 -33.35 -23.99 -4.70
CA SER A 213 -34.06 -23.05 -5.58
C SER A 213 -34.75 -21.94 -4.79
N LEU A 214 -34.47 -20.69 -5.16
CA LEU A 214 -35.22 -19.49 -4.76
C LEU A 214 -35.86 -18.90 -6.00
N SER A 215 -37.18 -18.75 -6.02
CA SER A 215 -37.92 -18.19 -7.15
C SER A 215 -38.91 -17.12 -6.68
N ALA A 216 -38.62 -15.86 -7.00
CA ALA A 216 -39.49 -14.73 -6.71
C ALA A 216 -40.11 -14.14 -7.99
N ILE A 217 -41.40 -13.79 -7.93
CA ILE A 217 -42.07 -13.08 -9.03
C ILE A 217 -41.45 -11.69 -9.24
N ASN A 218 -41.10 -11.00 -8.15
CA ASN A 218 -40.50 -9.67 -8.19
C ASN A 218 -39.03 -9.76 -7.78
N ASN A 219 -38.71 -9.72 -6.48
CA ASN A 219 -37.35 -9.50 -6.02
C ASN A 219 -36.84 -10.63 -5.13
N VAL A 220 -35.54 -10.91 -5.25
CA VAL A 220 -34.79 -11.67 -4.25
C VAL A 220 -33.73 -10.74 -3.66
N GLN A 221 -33.73 -10.57 -2.33
CA GLN A 221 -32.72 -9.80 -1.61
C GLN A 221 -32.02 -10.67 -0.56
N LEU A 222 -30.70 -10.74 -0.64
CA LEU A 222 -29.84 -11.42 0.31
C LEU A 222 -28.94 -10.39 0.98
N THR A 223 -29.10 -10.15 2.29
CA THR A 223 -28.31 -9.16 3.05
C THR A 223 -27.44 -9.86 4.07
N ALA A 224 -26.12 -9.89 3.83
CA ALA A 224 -25.17 -10.68 4.61
C ALA A 224 -25.65 -12.12 4.89
N SER A 225 -26.37 -12.72 3.94
CA SER A 225 -26.98 -14.04 4.08
C SER A 225 -26.04 -15.12 3.54
N GLU A 226 -26.08 -16.30 4.14
CA GLU A 226 -25.39 -17.48 3.63
C GLU A 226 -26.38 -18.38 2.85
N VAL A 227 -26.04 -18.73 1.62
CA VAL A 227 -26.76 -19.71 0.80
C VAL A 227 -25.76 -20.77 0.37
N LYS A 228 -25.95 -22.02 0.82
CA LYS A 228 -24.97 -23.07 0.59
C LYS A 228 -25.61 -24.38 0.15
N ASN A 229 -25.12 -24.92 -0.95
CA ASN A 229 -25.47 -26.25 -1.42
C ASN A 229 -24.19 -27.10 -1.49
N ALA A 230 -24.10 -28.11 -0.62
CA ALA A 230 -22.95 -29.01 -0.56
C ALA A 230 -22.95 -30.09 -1.66
N GLY A 231 -24.01 -30.18 -2.47
CA GLY A 231 -24.13 -31.18 -3.52
C GLY A 231 -23.16 -30.93 -4.68
N LYS A 232 -22.21 -31.84 -4.90
CA LYS A 232 -21.23 -31.76 -6.01
C LYS A 232 -21.87 -31.90 -7.38
N ASP A 233 -22.90 -32.75 -7.48
CA ASP A 233 -23.76 -32.88 -8.67
C ASP A 233 -25.04 -32.04 -8.52
N GLY A 234 -25.05 -31.15 -7.52
CA GLY A 234 -26.19 -30.34 -7.14
C GLY A 234 -26.30 -29.07 -7.98
N ARG A 235 -27.48 -28.46 -7.94
CA ARG A 235 -27.77 -27.19 -8.60
C ARG A 235 -28.29 -26.18 -7.60
N THR A 236 -27.75 -24.97 -7.66
CA THR A 236 -28.25 -23.80 -6.93
C THR A 236 -28.80 -22.79 -7.92
N GLU A 237 -30.08 -22.47 -7.84
CA GLU A 237 -30.76 -21.52 -8.74
C GLU A 237 -31.46 -20.43 -7.93
N ILE A 238 -31.19 -19.18 -8.26
CA ILE A 238 -31.84 -18.01 -7.66
C ILE A 238 -32.40 -17.15 -8.79
N THR A 239 -33.72 -17.07 -8.86
CA THR A 239 -34.44 -16.38 -9.94
C THR A 239 -35.35 -15.31 -9.37
N ALA A 240 -35.21 -14.09 -9.88
CA ALA A 240 -36.05 -12.94 -9.57
C ALA A 240 -36.66 -12.39 -10.88
N GLY A 241 -37.98 -12.21 -10.93
CA GLY A 241 -38.63 -11.64 -12.13
C GLY A 241 -38.28 -10.16 -12.37
N HIS A 242 -37.86 -9.43 -11.33
CA HIS A 242 -37.28 -8.09 -11.42
C HIS A 242 -35.83 -8.11 -10.95
N ASN A 243 -35.54 -7.83 -9.67
CA ASN A 243 -34.18 -7.56 -9.21
C ASN A 243 -33.64 -8.66 -8.29
N LEU A 244 -32.36 -8.98 -8.45
CA LEU A 244 -31.59 -9.80 -7.51
C LEU A 244 -30.51 -8.92 -6.87
N THR A 245 -30.59 -8.77 -5.55
CA THR A 245 -29.68 -7.91 -4.77
C THR A 245 -28.91 -8.73 -3.74
N LEU A 246 -27.58 -8.74 -3.84
CA LEU A 246 -26.65 -9.28 -2.85
C LEU A 246 -26.04 -8.11 -2.07
N ASP A 247 -26.64 -7.81 -0.93
CA ASP A 247 -26.40 -6.60 -0.14
C ASP A 247 -25.51 -6.87 1.08
N THR A 248 -25.05 -5.79 1.70
CA THR A 248 -24.18 -5.81 2.86
C THR A 248 -24.90 -5.46 4.16
N LEU A 249 -24.33 -5.91 5.26
CA LEU A 249 -24.69 -5.50 6.62
C LEU A 249 -23.49 -4.82 7.25
N SER A 250 -23.66 -3.61 7.77
CA SER A 250 -22.57 -2.85 8.38
C SER A 250 -22.44 -3.14 9.87
N THR A 251 -21.23 -3.48 10.29
CA THR A 251 -20.82 -3.64 11.69
C THR A 251 -19.95 -2.47 12.12
N ARG A 252 -19.99 -2.14 13.41
CA ARG A 252 -19.28 -0.99 13.97
C ARG A 252 -18.68 -1.34 15.33
N ARG A 253 -17.47 -0.86 15.59
CA ARG A 253 -16.82 -0.98 16.88
C ARG A 253 -16.27 0.38 17.27
N THR A 254 -16.68 0.86 18.44
CA THR A 254 -16.16 2.10 19.02
C THR A 254 -15.41 1.77 20.29
N GLU A 255 -14.18 2.26 20.41
CA GLU A 255 -13.39 2.25 21.64
C GLU A 255 -13.10 3.69 22.03
N GLN A 256 -13.40 4.03 23.28
CA GLN A 256 -13.09 5.32 23.87
C GLN A 256 -12.36 5.09 25.19
N GLY A 257 -11.14 5.60 25.28
CA GLY A 257 -10.33 5.56 26.49
C GLY A 257 -9.86 6.96 26.84
N ASP A 258 -10.34 7.50 27.95
CA ASP A 258 -9.87 8.76 28.53
C ASP A 258 -9.14 8.47 29.86
N TRP A 259 -7.83 8.67 29.90
CA TRP A 259 -7.01 8.43 31.09
C TRP A 259 -6.68 9.71 31.87
N GLY A 260 -7.29 10.84 31.49
CA GLY A 260 -7.10 12.16 32.09
C GLY A 260 -5.77 12.82 31.73
N LYS A 261 -5.59 14.08 32.16
CA LYS A 261 -4.39 14.90 31.86
C LYS A 261 -4.09 15.05 30.35
N ASP A 262 -5.12 15.19 29.53
CA ASP A 262 -5.01 15.23 28.06
C ASP A 262 -4.43 13.92 27.46
N ASN A 263 -4.80 12.76 28.00
CA ASN A 263 -4.48 11.46 27.40
C ASN A 263 -5.79 10.77 27.01
N TYR A 264 -5.99 10.57 25.71
CA TYR A 264 -7.18 9.91 25.19
C TYR A 264 -6.86 9.10 23.94
N ARG A 265 -7.70 8.09 23.69
CA ARG A 265 -7.70 7.28 22.47
C ARG A 265 -9.13 7.00 22.08
N HIS A 266 -9.50 7.43 20.87
CA HIS A 266 -10.79 7.17 20.27
C HIS A 266 -10.56 6.39 18.99
N LEU A 267 -11.14 5.19 18.91
CA LEU A 267 -11.12 4.37 17.72
C LEU A 267 -12.57 4.10 17.30
N ASN A 268 -12.86 4.36 16.04
CA ASN A 268 -14.11 3.99 15.41
C ASN A 268 -13.82 3.14 14.17
N GLN A 269 -14.33 1.91 14.15
CA GLN A 269 -14.17 1.00 13.02
C GLN A 269 -15.53 0.64 12.46
N GLN A 270 -15.65 0.59 11.14
CA GLN A 270 -16.83 0.12 10.44
C GLN A 270 -16.42 -0.89 9.38
N GLN A 271 -17.23 -1.93 9.21
CA GLN A 271 -17.00 -2.94 8.19
C GLN A 271 -18.31 -3.48 7.64
N ASP A 272 -18.41 -3.50 6.32
CA ASP A 272 -19.51 -4.14 5.60
C ASP A 272 -19.26 -5.65 5.44
N ILE A 273 -20.30 -6.44 5.73
CA ILE A 273 -20.33 -7.89 5.55
C ILE A 273 -21.30 -8.20 4.41
N GLY A 274 -20.81 -8.76 3.30
CA GLY A 274 -21.65 -9.12 2.15
C GLY A 274 -22.23 -10.54 2.23
N SER A 275 -23.19 -10.81 1.34
CA SER A 275 -23.80 -12.14 1.19
C SER A 275 -22.83 -13.18 0.61
N GLN A 276 -23.01 -14.44 1.01
CA GLN A 276 -22.19 -15.57 0.59
C GLN A 276 -23.06 -16.63 -0.07
N ILE A 277 -22.77 -16.99 -1.32
CA ILE A 277 -23.43 -18.06 -2.07
C ILE A 277 -22.37 -19.09 -2.46
N THR A 278 -22.52 -20.33 -2.00
CA THR A 278 -21.58 -21.41 -2.30
C THR A 278 -22.32 -22.64 -2.80
N GLY A 279 -22.10 -23.04 -4.05
CA GLY A 279 -22.58 -24.31 -4.59
C GLY A 279 -21.40 -25.22 -4.91
N ALA A 280 -21.37 -26.45 -4.41
CA ALA A 280 -20.34 -27.42 -4.81
C ALA A 280 -20.49 -27.88 -6.27
N GLY A 281 -21.69 -27.77 -6.84
CA GLY A 281 -21.99 -27.93 -8.26
C GLY A 281 -22.18 -26.59 -8.98
N GLU A 282 -23.26 -26.48 -9.77
CA GLU A 282 -23.59 -25.27 -10.53
C GLU A 282 -24.30 -24.20 -9.67
N VAL A 283 -24.01 -22.93 -9.95
CA VAL A 283 -24.75 -21.77 -9.40
C VAL A 283 -25.29 -20.92 -10.54
N THR A 284 -26.59 -20.70 -10.55
CA THR A 284 -27.29 -19.86 -11.53
C THR A 284 -28.02 -18.73 -10.82
N LEU A 285 -27.72 -17.49 -11.19
CA LEU A 285 -28.34 -16.27 -10.72
C LEU A 285 -29.06 -15.59 -11.88
N GLN A 286 -30.36 -15.36 -11.77
CA GLN A 286 -31.17 -14.76 -12.84
C GLN A 286 -32.02 -13.61 -12.30
N ALA A 287 -31.91 -12.44 -12.93
CA ALA A 287 -32.74 -11.27 -12.68
C ALA A 287 -33.41 -10.83 -13.99
N GLY A 288 -34.73 -10.65 -13.98
CA GLY A 288 -35.44 -10.12 -15.16
C GLY A 288 -35.11 -8.67 -15.47
N GLN A 289 -34.61 -7.91 -14.50
CA GLN A 289 -34.12 -6.54 -14.63
C GLN A 289 -32.66 -6.45 -14.19
N ASP A 290 -32.37 -6.09 -12.94
CA ASP A 290 -31.01 -5.80 -12.50
C ASP A 290 -30.47 -6.84 -11.49
N LEU A 291 -29.18 -7.18 -11.62
CA LEU A 291 -28.43 -7.95 -10.63
C LEU A 291 -27.36 -7.07 -10.02
N THR A 292 -27.42 -6.85 -8.71
CA THR A 292 -26.44 -6.01 -7.99
C THR A 292 -25.80 -6.79 -6.85
N ALA A 293 -24.49 -6.65 -6.69
CA ALA A 293 -23.73 -7.32 -5.65
C ALA A 293 -22.67 -6.41 -5.04
N SER A 294 -22.66 -6.30 -3.71
CA SER A 294 -21.69 -5.49 -2.96
C SER A 294 -21.02 -6.32 -1.85
N ALA A 295 -19.69 -6.31 -1.81
CA ALA A 295 -18.84 -7.18 -0.97
C ALA A 295 -19.27 -8.66 -0.95
N ALA A 296 -19.98 -9.12 -1.99
CA ALA A 296 -20.59 -10.44 -2.02
C ALA A 296 -19.59 -11.49 -2.50
N HIS A 297 -19.75 -12.72 -2.03
CA HIS A 297 -18.92 -13.85 -2.43
C HIS A 297 -19.80 -14.92 -3.05
N VAL A 298 -19.64 -15.17 -4.35
CA VAL A 298 -20.36 -16.21 -5.08
C VAL A 298 -19.34 -17.21 -5.62
N ASN A 299 -19.45 -18.45 -5.19
CA ASN A 299 -18.55 -19.54 -5.57
C ASN A 299 -19.36 -20.74 -6.07
N ALA A 300 -19.07 -21.16 -7.30
CA ALA A 300 -19.54 -22.41 -7.87
C ALA A 300 -18.38 -23.40 -7.98
N GLY A 301 -18.55 -24.64 -7.53
CA GLY A 301 -17.56 -25.69 -7.75
C GLY A 301 -17.47 -26.13 -9.20
N GLN A 302 -18.52 -25.86 -10.00
CA GLN A 302 -18.55 -26.05 -11.45
C GLN A 302 -18.82 -24.71 -12.16
N GLN A 303 -19.95 -24.57 -12.86
CA GLN A 303 -20.28 -23.37 -13.60
C GLN A 303 -21.04 -22.35 -12.73
N LEU A 304 -20.56 -21.10 -12.75
CA LEU A 304 -21.31 -19.92 -12.32
C LEU A 304 -21.92 -19.23 -13.53
N THR A 305 -23.23 -19.03 -13.53
CA THR A 305 -23.94 -18.24 -14.54
C THR A 305 -24.73 -17.14 -13.84
N ALA A 306 -24.48 -15.87 -14.18
CA ALA A 306 -25.24 -14.74 -13.67
C ALA A 306 -25.81 -13.91 -14.82
N GLN A 307 -27.11 -13.71 -14.84
CA GLN A 307 -27.84 -13.08 -15.93
C GLN A 307 -28.75 -11.98 -15.41
N ALA A 308 -28.72 -10.82 -16.06
CA ALA A 308 -29.60 -9.69 -15.81
C ALA A 308 -30.23 -9.20 -17.13
N GLY A 309 -31.56 -9.01 -17.15
CA GLY A 309 -32.26 -8.49 -18.33
C GLY A 309 -31.87 -7.04 -18.69
N ASN A 310 -31.43 -6.26 -17.71
CA ASN A 310 -30.89 -4.91 -17.86
C ASN A 310 -29.41 -4.91 -17.44
N ASN A 311 -29.10 -4.57 -16.19
CA ASN A 311 -27.74 -4.29 -15.75
C ASN A 311 -27.23 -5.32 -14.74
N LEU A 312 -25.94 -5.64 -14.82
CA LEU A 312 -25.24 -6.46 -13.84
C LEU A 312 -24.09 -5.63 -13.23
N ALA A 313 -24.14 -5.37 -11.93
CA ALA A 313 -23.16 -4.56 -11.23
C ALA A 313 -22.51 -5.32 -10.07
N LEU A 314 -21.17 -5.44 -10.12
CA LEU A 314 -20.32 -5.94 -9.05
C LEU A 314 -19.54 -4.76 -8.47
N THR A 315 -19.87 -4.38 -7.24
CA THR A 315 -19.29 -3.21 -6.55
C THR A 315 -18.63 -3.62 -5.24
N THR A 316 -17.91 -2.68 -4.64
CA THR A 316 -17.25 -2.89 -3.35
C THR A 316 -18.13 -2.46 -2.18
N GLY A 317 -18.07 -3.20 -1.07
CA GLY A 317 -18.43 -2.66 0.25
C GLY A 317 -17.28 -1.81 0.81
N THR A 318 -17.42 -1.35 2.06
CA THR A 318 -16.41 -0.50 2.71
C THR A 318 -15.94 -1.09 4.04
N ALA A 319 -14.63 -0.99 4.30
CA ALA A 319 -14.07 -1.05 5.65
C ALA A 319 -13.41 0.29 5.96
N SER A 320 -13.68 0.87 7.12
CA SER A 320 -13.08 2.12 7.55
C SER A 320 -12.61 2.06 9.01
N SER A 321 -11.57 2.83 9.31
CA SER A 321 -11.01 2.96 10.65
C SER A 321 -10.60 4.41 10.88
N ASP A 322 -11.17 5.02 11.90
CA ASP A 322 -10.83 6.35 12.39
C ASP A 322 -10.19 6.22 13.77
N LEU A 323 -8.90 6.54 13.88
CA LEU A 323 -8.17 6.54 15.14
C LEU A 323 -7.75 7.97 15.44
N VAL A 324 -8.07 8.46 16.64
CA VAL A 324 -7.49 9.67 17.21
C VAL A 324 -6.88 9.32 18.54
N GLU A 325 -5.57 9.52 18.66
CA GLU A 325 -4.82 9.34 19.89
C GLU A 325 -4.14 10.65 20.27
N HIS A 326 -4.18 10.97 21.56
CA HIS A 326 -3.45 12.08 22.12
C HIS A 326 -2.81 11.65 23.42
N SER A 327 -1.51 11.91 23.57
CA SER A 327 -0.75 11.54 24.75
C SER A 327 0.09 12.71 25.20
N LYS A 328 0.05 12.98 26.50
CA LYS A 328 0.78 14.06 27.13
C LYS A 328 1.42 13.59 28.42
N GLN A 329 2.73 13.45 28.38
CA GLN A 329 3.55 13.02 29.50
C GLN A 329 4.37 14.19 30.00
N THR A 330 4.30 14.46 31.30
CA THR A 330 5.11 15.48 31.96
C THR A 330 5.97 14.85 33.05
N SER A 331 7.29 14.98 32.92
CA SER A 331 8.25 14.63 33.97
C SER A 331 8.73 15.88 34.70
N LYS A 332 8.87 15.77 36.02
CA LYS A 332 9.38 16.85 36.89
C LYS A 332 10.57 16.31 37.68
N GLY A 333 11.72 16.93 37.52
CA GLY A 333 12.87 16.80 38.41
C GLY A 333 12.91 17.95 39.41
N TRP A 334 13.91 17.95 40.30
CA TRP A 334 14.09 18.99 41.32
C TRP A 334 14.26 20.41 40.73
N LEU A 335 14.88 20.53 39.54
CA LEU A 335 15.15 21.81 38.88
C LEU A 335 14.72 21.87 37.40
N SER A 336 14.11 20.80 36.88
CA SER A 336 13.78 20.66 35.46
C SER A 336 12.37 20.11 35.25
N LYS A 337 11.73 20.52 34.16
CA LYS A 337 10.42 20.02 33.72
C LYS A 337 10.48 19.73 32.24
N SER A 338 10.07 18.53 31.83
CA SER A 338 9.92 18.14 30.43
C SER A 338 8.49 17.67 30.19
N SER A 339 7.92 18.08 29.06
CA SER A 339 6.61 17.65 28.58
C SER A 339 6.76 17.16 27.15
N VAL A 340 6.30 15.95 26.87
CA VAL A 340 6.16 15.39 25.53
C VAL A 340 4.67 15.24 25.26
N GLU A 341 4.23 15.79 24.15
CA GLU A 341 2.85 15.79 23.68
C GLU A 341 2.84 15.19 22.27
N THR A 342 2.08 14.12 22.07
CA THR A 342 1.86 13.50 20.75
C THR A 342 0.39 13.55 20.40
N HIS A 343 0.10 13.69 19.11
CA HIS A 343 -1.26 13.63 18.59
C HIS A 343 -1.23 12.94 17.24
N ASP A 344 -1.96 11.83 17.15
CA ASP A 344 -1.99 10.93 16.00
C ASP A 344 -3.44 10.79 15.56
N GLU A 345 -3.72 11.10 14.31
CA GLU A 345 -5.04 10.95 13.69
C GLU A 345 -4.89 10.16 12.40
N VAL A 346 -5.57 9.02 12.29
CA VAL A 346 -5.50 8.12 11.13
C VAL A 346 -6.91 7.81 10.67
N HIS A 347 -7.19 8.08 9.40
CA HIS A 347 -8.45 7.74 8.73
C HIS A 347 -8.16 6.84 7.54
N ASP A 348 -8.61 5.60 7.64
CA ASP A 348 -8.51 4.60 6.59
C ASP A 348 -9.87 4.29 5.99
N ARG A 349 -9.93 4.17 4.67
CA ARG A 349 -11.10 3.68 3.94
C ARG A 349 -10.65 2.73 2.83
N GLN A 350 -11.00 1.46 2.98
CA GLN A 350 -10.67 0.37 2.07
C GLN A 350 -11.92 -0.15 1.37
N ALA A 351 -11.74 -0.60 0.13
CA ALA A 351 -12.81 -1.13 -0.70
C ALA A 351 -12.87 -2.67 -0.58
N LEU A 352 -13.99 -3.22 -0.09
CA LEU A 352 -14.19 -4.66 0.08
C LEU A 352 -14.80 -5.28 -1.19
N SER A 353 -14.02 -6.07 -1.93
CA SER A 353 -14.38 -6.59 -3.25
C SER A 353 -15.60 -7.52 -3.23
N THR A 354 -16.42 -7.45 -4.28
CA THR A 354 -17.30 -8.57 -4.67
C THR A 354 -16.47 -9.59 -5.44
N THR A 355 -16.67 -10.89 -5.20
CA THR A 355 -15.95 -11.97 -5.87
C THR A 355 -16.92 -13.00 -6.43
N PHE A 356 -16.90 -13.20 -7.74
CA PHE A 356 -17.66 -14.23 -8.46
C PHE A 356 -16.67 -15.25 -9.03
N SER A 357 -16.84 -16.53 -8.69
CA SER A 357 -15.86 -17.57 -9.03
C SER A 357 -16.48 -18.92 -9.36
N GLY A 358 -15.80 -19.70 -10.20
CA GLY A 358 -16.05 -21.13 -10.40
C GLY A 358 -15.10 -21.77 -11.42
N ASP A 359 -15.40 -22.97 -11.88
CA ASP A 359 -14.64 -23.58 -12.98
C ASP A 359 -14.89 -22.83 -14.28
N LYS A 360 -16.16 -22.57 -14.62
CA LYS A 360 -16.54 -21.68 -15.71
C LYS A 360 -17.36 -20.53 -15.15
N VAL A 361 -17.14 -19.32 -15.65
CA VAL A 361 -17.93 -18.16 -15.23
C VAL A 361 -18.53 -17.46 -16.44
N THR A 362 -19.83 -17.27 -16.45
CA THR A 362 -20.55 -16.50 -17.48
C THR A 362 -21.38 -15.42 -16.82
N LEU A 363 -21.06 -14.15 -17.11
CA LEU A 363 -21.86 -13.00 -16.72
C LEU A 363 -22.49 -12.39 -17.96
N GLN A 364 -23.80 -12.15 -17.92
CA GLN A 364 -24.55 -11.61 -19.05
C GLN A 364 -25.50 -10.49 -18.58
N ALA A 365 -25.37 -9.33 -19.19
CA ALA A 365 -26.26 -8.19 -18.99
C ALA A 365 -26.92 -7.83 -20.33
N GLY A 366 -28.24 -7.66 -20.33
CA GLY A 366 -28.97 -7.20 -21.52
C GLY A 366 -28.61 -5.77 -21.95
N LYS A 367 -28.07 -4.96 -21.02
CA LYS A 367 -27.53 -3.60 -21.25
C LYS A 367 -26.10 -3.51 -20.75
N ASP A 368 -25.89 -3.10 -19.50
CA ASP A 368 -24.57 -2.73 -19.00
C ASP A 368 -24.04 -3.72 -17.96
N LEU A 369 -22.76 -4.06 -18.08
CA LEU A 369 -22.03 -4.87 -17.10
C LEU A 369 -20.92 -4.02 -16.49
N HIS A 370 -21.01 -3.77 -15.18
CA HIS A 370 -20.08 -2.94 -14.43
C HIS A 370 -19.37 -3.73 -13.32
N ILE A 371 -18.04 -3.75 -13.35
CA ILE A 371 -17.18 -4.37 -12.34
C ILE A 371 -16.26 -3.29 -11.79
N SER A 372 -16.36 -2.98 -10.50
CA SER A 372 -15.53 -1.97 -9.82
C SER A 372 -14.87 -2.55 -8.57
N GLY A 373 -13.53 -2.48 -8.50
CA GLY A 373 -12.72 -3.02 -7.41
C GLY A 373 -13.02 -4.48 -7.04
N SER A 374 -13.50 -5.28 -8.00
CA SER A 374 -14.12 -6.59 -7.80
C SER A 374 -13.47 -7.67 -8.66
N ASN A 375 -13.76 -8.93 -8.33
CA ASN A 375 -13.08 -10.09 -8.89
C ASN A 375 -14.05 -11.02 -9.63
N VAL A 376 -13.68 -11.47 -10.83
CA VAL A 376 -14.36 -12.53 -11.58
C VAL A 376 -13.32 -13.57 -12.00
N ALA A 377 -13.40 -14.79 -11.47
CA ALA A 377 -12.33 -15.77 -11.61
C ALA A 377 -12.82 -17.17 -12.04
N GLY A 378 -12.20 -17.73 -13.07
CA GLY A 378 -12.45 -19.07 -13.60
C GLY A 378 -11.23 -19.99 -13.52
N THR A 379 -11.43 -21.29 -13.27
CA THR A 379 -10.38 -22.28 -13.57
C THR A 379 -10.23 -22.43 -15.09
N GLN A 380 -11.36 -22.58 -15.77
CA GLN A 380 -11.57 -22.64 -17.22
C GLN A 380 -12.20 -21.32 -17.69
N ASP A 381 -12.98 -21.35 -18.76
CA ASP A 381 -13.41 -20.15 -19.48
C ASP A 381 -14.21 -19.14 -18.62
N VAL A 382 -13.86 -17.86 -18.80
CA VAL A 382 -14.60 -16.71 -18.26
C VAL A 382 -15.17 -15.90 -19.42
N SER A 383 -16.48 -15.66 -19.43
CA SER A 383 -17.18 -14.88 -20.46
C SER A 383 -18.01 -13.76 -19.84
N LEU A 384 -17.73 -12.53 -20.25
CA LEU A 384 -18.45 -11.32 -19.86
C LEU A 384 -19.15 -10.73 -21.08
N ASN A 385 -20.48 -10.67 -21.07
CA ASN A 385 -21.27 -10.20 -22.21
C ASN A 385 -22.21 -9.07 -21.77
N ALA A 386 -22.09 -7.91 -22.41
CA ALA A 386 -22.95 -6.75 -22.20
C ALA A 386 -23.59 -6.33 -23.53
N GLY A 387 -24.91 -6.12 -23.53
CA GLY A 387 -25.65 -5.65 -24.70
C GLY A 387 -25.22 -4.26 -25.17
N HIS A 388 -24.78 -3.39 -24.25
CA HIS A 388 -24.26 -2.04 -24.55
C HIS A 388 -22.84 -1.87 -24.01
N GLN A 389 -22.67 -1.56 -22.72
CA GLN A 389 -21.36 -1.22 -22.15
C GLN A 389 -20.82 -2.30 -21.21
N LEU A 390 -19.55 -2.66 -21.39
CA LEU A 390 -18.79 -3.47 -20.43
C LEU A 390 -17.68 -2.62 -19.81
N THR A 391 -17.73 -2.43 -18.50
CA THR A 391 -16.73 -1.66 -17.76
C THR A 391 -16.09 -2.49 -16.67
N VAL A 392 -14.77 -2.62 -16.72
CA VAL A 392 -13.89 -3.18 -15.68
C VAL A 392 -13.02 -2.05 -15.14
N ALA A 393 -13.26 -1.62 -13.90
CA ALA A 393 -12.70 -0.39 -13.36
C ALA A 393 -12.24 -0.51 -11.91
N THR A 394 -11.65 0.56 -11.39
CA THR A 394 -11.16 0.65 -10.02
C THR A 394 -12.27 1.08 -9.04
N ALA A 395 -12.02 0.86 -7.74
CA ALA A 395 -12.74 1.47 -6.63
C ALA A 395 -11.78 2.34 -5.81
N ALA A 396 -12.26 3.45 -5.24
CA ALA A 396 -11.41 4.41 -4.55
C ALA A 396 -11.17 4.03 -3.08
N GLU A 397 -9.90 3.99 -2.69
CA GLU A 397 -9.43 3.86 -1.31
C GLU A 397 -8.79 5.18 -0.85
N ALA A 398 -8.77 5.42 0.47
CA ALA A 398 -8.18 6.61 1.05
C ALA A 398 -7.45 6.28 2.35
N HIS A 399 -6.32 6.96 2.56
CA HIS A 399 -5.58 6.93 3.82
C HIS A 399 -5.07 8.33 4.14
N ASN A 400 -5.53 8.85 5.27
CA ASN A 400 -5.18 10.17 5.77
C ASN A 400 -4.55 10.03 7.16
N GLU A 401 -3.40 10.65 7.37
CA GLU A 401 -2.65 10.57 8.62
C GLU A 401 -2.16 11.95 9.04
N THR A 402 -2.35 12.29 10.31
CA THR A 402 -1.73 13.44 10.95
C THR A 402 -0.92 12.96 12.13
N HIS A 403 0.38 13.23 12.12
CA HIS A 403 1.30 12.94 13.22
C HIS A 403 1.88 14.24 13.76
N LEU A 404 1.65 14.53 15.04
CA LEU A 404 2.24 15.67 15.72
C LEU A 404 3.03 15.21 16.94
N ARG A 405 4.26 15.71 17.06
CA ARG A 405 5.09 15.54 18.25
C ARG A 405 5.60 16.90 18.72
N GLN A 406 5.27 17.27 19.95
CA GLN A 406 5.74 18.48 20.60
C GLN A 406 6.48 18.17 21.91
N GLU A 407 7.74 18.59 22.00
CA GLU A 407 8.56 18.48 23.20
C GLU A 407 8.84 19.87 23.77
N LYS A 408 8.43 20.10 25.02
CA LYS A 408 8.68 21.32 25.78
C LYS A 408 9.58 21.01 26.97
N LYS A 409 10.68 21.73 27.12
CA LYS A 409 11.57 21.65 28.29
C LYS A 409 11.65 23.00 28.97
N SER A 410 11.75 22.99 30.29
CA SER A 410 11.96 24.21 31.08
C SER A 410 12.74 23.95 32.36
N GLY A 411 13.35 24.98 32.92
CA GLY A 411 14.24 24.88 34.08
C GLY A 411 15.66 24.54 33.64
N LEU A 412 16.38 23.78 34.45
CA LEU A 412 17.76 23.36 34.22
C LEU A 412 17.84 22.28 33.13
N MET A 413 18.59 22.54 32.07
CA MET A 413 18.76 21.70 30.89
C MET A 413 20.26 21.52 30.61
N GLY A 414 20.67 20.36 30.09
CA GLY A 414 22.05 20.17 29.63
C GLY A 414 22.30 20.96 28.33
N THR A 415 23.49 21.51 28.17
CA THR A 415 23.89 22.25 26.96
C THR A 415 24.42 21.34 25.84
N GLY A 416 24.48 20.02 26.06
CA GLY A 416 25.15 19.06 25.16
C GLY A 416 26.67 18.94 25.40
N GLY A 417 27.20 19.55 26.47
CA GLY A 417 28.60 19.48 26.91
C GLY A 417 28.73 19.80 28.40
N ILE A 418 29.87 20.34 28.85
CA ILE A 418 30.06 20.76 30.26
C ILE A 418 29.41 22.14 30.48
N GLY A 419 28.11 22.16 30.77
CA GLY A 419 27.33 23.37 31.03
C GLY A 419 25.84 23.09 31.23
N PHE A 420 25.12 24.09 31.74
CA PHE A 420 23.67 24.04 31.95
C PHE A 420 22.95 25.29 31.45
N THR A 421 21.79 25.12 30.84
CA THR A 421 20.86 26.19 30.48
C THR A 421 19.67 26.19 31.43
N VAL A 422 19.41 27.30 32.10
CA VAL A 422 18.14 27.55 32.79
C VAL A 422 17.22 28.33 31.84
N GLY A 423 16.20 27.68 31.31
CA GLY A 423 15.40 28.29 30.26
C GLY A 423 14.10 27.57 29.92
N LYS A 424 13.64 27.79 28.68
CA LYS A 424 12.53 27.14 28.01
C LYS A 424 12.99 26.72 26.61
N ALA A 425 12.65 25.52 26.17
CA ALA A 425 12.81 25.08 24.80
C ALA A 425 11.53 24.36 24.34
N SER A 426 11.18 24.51 23.06
CA SER A 426 10.05 23.85 22.42
C SER A 426 10.47 23.39 21.04
N GLN A 427 10.22 22.12 20.72
CA GLN A 427 10.31 21.57 19.36
C GLN A 427 8.96 20.95 19.02
N LYS A 428 8.39 21.32 17.87
CA LYS A 428 7.13 20.78 17.36
C LYS A 428 7.36 20.29 15.93
N VAL A 429 7.03 19.04 15.66
CA VAL A 429 6.99 18.46 14.32
C VAL A 429 5.55 18.03 14.06
N ALA A 430 4.99 18.40 12.92
CA ALA A 430 3.69 17.96 12.46
C ALA A 430 3.82 17.47 11.02
N THR A 431 3.30 16.28 10.72
CA THR A 431 3.25 15.69 9.39
C THR A 431 1.81 15.38 9.06
N ASP A 432 1.29 15.98 8.00
CA ASP A 432 -0.05 15.74 7.48
C ASP A 432 0.11 14.99 6.14
N SER A 433 -0.47 13.81 6.00
CA SER A 433 -0.45 12.96 4.80
C SER A 433 -1.87 12.67 4.33
N ASP A 434 -2.14 12.84 3.04
CA ASP A 434 -3.41 12.52 2.38
C ASP A 434 -3.11 11.68 1.15
N SER A 435 -3.67 10.48 1.08
CA SER A 435 -3.47 9.56 -0.03
C SER A 435 -4.80 9.03 -0.56
N GLN A 436 -4.94 9.04 -1.88
CA GLN A 436 -6.08 8.49 -2.61
C GLN A 436 -5.55 7.43 -3.56
N LEU A 437 -6.02 6.19 -3.37
CA LEU A 437 -5.54 5.02 -4.08
C LEU A 437 -6.69 4.39 -4.87
N SER A 438 -6.33 3.67 -5.93
CA SER A 438 -7.25 2.96 -6.81
C SER A 438 -7.09 1.45 -6.62
N LYS A 439 -8.15 0.78 -6.16
CA LYS A 439 -8.24 -0.67 -6.11
C LYS A 439 -8.78 -1.22 -7.43
N GLY A 440 -7.92 -1.83 -8.24
CA GLY A 440 -8.28 -2.44 -9.53
C GLY A 440 -9.25 -3.62 -9.41
N SER A 441 -9.99 -3.87 -10.49
CA SER A 441 -10.73 -5.14 -10.65
C SER A 441 -9.85 -6.21 -11.27
N THR A 442 -10.16 -7.48 -10.99
CA THR A 442 -9.47 -8.63 -11.60
C THR A 442 -10.47 -9.51 -12.32
N VAL A 443 -10.28 -9.72 -13.62
CA VAL A 443 -11.07 -10.68 -14.41
C VAL A 443 -10.11 -11.72 -14.99
N GLY A 444 -10.27 -13.00 -14.67
CA GLY A 444 -9.31 -13.94 -15.22
C GLY A 444 -9.66 -15.42 -15.18
N SER A 445 -8.99 -16.16 -16.06
CA SER A 445 -9.01 -17.62 -16.13
C SER A 445 -7.59 -18.16 -15.94
N SER A 446 -7.43 -19.19 -15.11
CA SER A 446 -6.11 -19.79 -14.87
C SER A 446 -5.66 -20.78 -15.97
N GLN A 447 -6.59 -21.46 -16.65
CA GLN A 447 -6.29 -22.50 -17.66
C GLN A 447 -7.12 -22.38 -18.94
N GLY A 448 -8.11 -21.50 -18.98
CA GLY A 448 -9.04 -21.30 -20.08
C GLY A 448 -8.90 -19.94 -20.75
N ASN A 449 -9.91 -19.64 -21.57
CA ASN A 449 -10.01 -18.39 -22.28
C ASN A 449 -10.72 -17.33 -21.43
N VAL A 450 -10.47 -16.06 -21.74
CA VAL A 450 -11.27 -14.94 -21.23
C VAL A 450 -11.83 -14.16 -22.40
N THR A 451 -13.15 -13.96 -22.41
CA THR A 451 -13.86 -13.23 -23.47
C THR A 451 -14.66 -12.08 -22.87
N LEU A 452 -14.40 -10.87 -23.35
CA LEU A 452 -15.08 -9.64 -22.96
C LEU A 452 -15.79 -9.08 -24.20
N ASN A 453 -17.11 -9.12 -24.21
CA ASN A 453 -17.93 -8.65 -25.32
C ASN A 453 -18.86 -7.52 -24.85
N ALA A 454 -18.77 -6.39 -25.53
CA ALA A 454 -19.68 -5.26 -25.39
C ALA A 454 -20.34 -4.97 -26.73
N GLY A 455 -21.66 -4.71 -26.76
CA GLY A 455 -22.33 -4.29 -27.99
C GLY A 455 -21.95 -2.88 -28.46
N GLU A 456 -21.47 -2.02 -27.56
CA GLU A 456 -21.01 -0.66 -27.82
C GLU A 456 -19.60 -0.42 -27.27
N GLN A 457 -19.47 -0.02 -26.01
CA GLN A 457 -18.18 0.38 -25.43
C GLN A 457 -17.64 -0.66 -24.45
N LEU A 458 -16.41 -1.10 -24.67
CA LEU A 458 -15.63 -1.90 -23.73
C LEU A 458 -14.54 -1.02 -23.10
N ARG A 459 -14.55 -0.91 -21.76
CA ARG A 459 -13.56 -0.14 -20.99
C ARG A 459 -12.88 -1.00 -19.93
N VAL A 460 -11.54 -1.00 -19.94
CA VAL A 460 -10.70 -1.52 -18.86
C VAL A 460 -9.87 -0.36 -18.28
N HIS A 461 -9.93 -0.14 -16.97
CA HIS A 461 -9.31 1.02 -16.34
C HIS A 461 -8.63 0.66 -15.02
N GLY A 462 -7.32 0.86 -14.92
CA GLY A 462 -6.47 0.50 -13.78
C GLY A 462 -6.74 -0.91 -13.25
N SER A 463 -7.00 -1.87 -14.14
CA SER A 463 -7.51 -3.21 -13.79
C SER A 463 -6.74 -4.31 -14.53
N GLU A 464 -6.88 -5.53 -14.05
CA GLU A 464 -6.18 -6.70 -14.57
C GLU A 464 -7.15 -7.65 -15.29
N VAL A 465 -6.75 -8.11 -16.48
CA VAL A 465 -7.46 -9.13 -17.25
C VAL A 465 -6.48 -10.21 -17.69
N ILE A 466 -6.68 -11.46 -17.23
CA ILE A 466 -5.69 -12.53 -17.37
C ILE A 466 -6.34 -13.79 -17.94
N ALA A 467 -5.86 -14.30 -19.07
CA ALA A 467 -6.26 -15.59 -19.62
C ALA A 467 -5.09 -16.58 -19.61
N GLY A 468 -5.32 -17.79 -19.11
CA GLY A 468 -4.36 -18.89 -19.22
C GLY A 468 -4.12 -19.34 -20.66
N LYS A 469 -5.09 -19.07 -21.56
CA LYS A 469 -5.00 -19.28 -23.02
C LYS A 469 -5.27 -17.97 -23.76
N ASP A 470 -6.38 -17.88 -24.49
CA ASP A 470 -6.70 -16.74 -25.33
C ASP A 470 -7.49 -15.67 -24.58
N LEU A 471 -7.15 -14.40 -24.81
CA LEU A 471 -7.88 -13.23 -24.31
C LEU A 471 -8.48 -12.48 -25.50
N THR A 472 -9.81 -12.36 -25.54
CA THR A 472 -10.55 -11.66 -26.60
C THR A 472 -11.36 -10.52 -26.03
N LEU A 473 -11.19 -9.31 -26.58
CA LEU A 473 -11.95 -8.10 -26.25
C LEU A 473 -12.65 -7.58 -27.51
N THR A 474 -13.98 -7.41 -27.46
CA THR A 474 -14.78 -6.95 -28.60
C THR A 474 -15.75 -5.85 -28.21
N GLY A 475 -15.85 -4.81 -29.04
CA GLY A 475 -16.94 -3.84 -29.02
C GLY A 475 -16.90 -2.87 -30.20
N GLN A 476 -17.84 -1.92 -30.29
CA GLN A 476 -17.75 -0.83 -31.27
C GLN A 476 -16.56 0.08 -30.97
N GLN A 477 -16.23 0.25 -29.69
CA GLN A 477 -15.11 1.04 -29.19
C GLN A 477 -14.44 0.29 -28.04
N VAL A 478 -13.11 0.19 -28.06
CA VAL A 478 -12.33 -0.42 -26.97
C VAL A 478 -11.36 0.60 -26.37
N THR A 479 -11.36 0.71 -25.05
CA THR A 479 -10.51 1.66 -24.30
C THR A 479 -9.87 0.97 -23.09
N VAL A 480 -8.55 1.00 -23.02
CA VAL A 480 -7.73 0.43 -21.94
C VAL A 480 -6.85 1.54 -21.36
N THR A 481 -7.03 1.91 -20.09
CA THR A 481 -6.36 3.09 -19.52
C THR A 481 -5.82 2.86 -18.11
N SER A 482 -4.91 3.72 -17.67
CA SER A 482 -4.40 3.77 -16.30
C SER A 482 -5.36 4.50 -15.36
N ALA A 483 -5.37 4.10 -14.07
CA ALA A 483 -6.00 4.84 -12.97
C ALA A 483 -4.99 5.73 -12.26
N GLU A 484 -5.46 6.78 -11.60
CA GLU A 484 -4.61 7.77 -10.94
C GLU A 484 -4.58 7.58 -9.43
N ASN A 485 -3.39 7.58 -8.84
CA ASN A 485 -3.15 7.53 -7.40
C ASN A 485 -2.45 8.82 -6.96
N ARG A 486 -2.91 9.43 -5.87
CA ARG A 486 -2.37 10.69 -5.34
C ARG A 486 -1.85 10.52 -3.93
N ASN A 487 -0.75 11.21 -3.64
CA ASN A 487 -0.18 11.31 -2.30
C ASN A 487 0.26 12.75 -2.05
N ASN A 488 -0.14 13.34 -0.93
CA ASN A 488 0.23 14.70 -0.53
C ASN A 488 0.69 14.70 0.92
N THR A 489 1.96 15.04 1.16
CA THR A 489 2.56 15.08 2.48
C THR A 489 3.04 16.49 2.79
N THR A 490 2.67 17.03 3.97
CA THR A 490 3.12 18.31 4.47
C THR A 490 3.79 18.14 5.82
N THR A 491 5.09 18.42 5.91
CA THR A 491 5.86 18.38 7.15
C THR A 491 6.19 19.79 7.62
N LYS A 492 5.81 20.12 8.86
CA LYS A 492 6.08 21.40 9.54
C LYS A 492 6.94 21.16 10.77
N THR A 493 8.11 21.80 10.83
CA THR A 493 9.00 21.78 11.99
C THR A 493 9.12 23.19 12.58
N GLU A 494 8.81 23.35 13.86
CA GLU A 494 8.98 24.61 14.62
C GLU A 494 9.89 24.37 15.83
N GLN A 495 10.89 25.24 16.03
CA GLN A 495 11.75 25.21 17.21
C GLN A 495 11.80 26.60 17.85
N LYS A 496 11.70 26.67 19.17
CA LYS A 496 11.81 27.90 19.96
C LYS A 496 12.64 27.64 21.20
N GLN A 497 13.62 28.48 21.49
CA GLN A 497 14.44 28.37 22.69
C GLN A 497 14.66 29.73 23.32
N SER A 498 14.64 29.79 24.65
CA SER A 498 15.02 30.98 25.41
C SER A 498 15.60 30.61 26.76
N GLY A 499 16.69 31.21 27.20
CA GLY A 499 17.24 30.87 28.52
C GLY A 499 18.61 31.45 28.80
N LEU A 500 18.99 31.37 30.08
CA LEU A 500 20.29 31.72 30.62
C LEU A 500 21.17 30.46 30.62
N THR A 501 22.27 30.47 29.89
CA THR A 501 23.19 29.35 29.73
C THR A 501 24.48 29.65 30.46
N VAL A 502 24.89 28.76 31.36
CA VAL A 502 26.21 28.74 31.99
C VAL A 502 26.99 27.58 31.37
N ALA A 503 28.02 27.87 30.60
CA ALA A 503 28.87 26.86 29.99
C ALA A 503 30.32 27.10 30.35
N LEU A 504 31.11 26.03 30.49
CA LEU A 504 32.56 26.14 30.58
C LEU A 504 33.11 26.41 29.18
N SER A 505 33.58 27.62 28.93
CA SER A 505 34.28 28.01 27.71
C SER A 505 35.74 27.57 27.81
N GLY A 506 36.08 26.39 27.30
CA GLY A 506 37.46 25.89 27.27
C GLY A 506 37.61 24.61 26.43
N ALA A 507 38.79 24.40 25.85
CA ALA A 507 39.09 23.37 24.82
C ALA A 507 39.01 21.90 25.28
N ALA A 508 38.31 21.59 26.36
CA ALA A 508 38.00 20.21 26.77
C ALA A 508 36.52 20.12 27.14
N GLY A 509 35.67 19.88 26.15
CA GLY A 509 34.22 19.74 26.38
C GLY A 509 33.34 19.61 25.13
N GLY A 510 33.87 19.82 23.93
CA GLY A 510 33.12 19.66 22.67
C GLY A 510 33.10 18.24 22.09
N ALA A 511 33.71 17.25 22.75
CA ALA A 511 34.08 15.98 22.12
C ALA A 511 33.25 14.74 22.53
N ILE A 512 32.16 14.86 23.29
CA ILE A 512 31.47 13.64 23.82
C ILE A 512 30.08 13.36 23.23
N ASN A 513 29.44 14.27 22.47
CA ASN A 513 28.17 13.93 21.80
C ASN A 513 28.24 13.78 20.27
N SER A 514 29.32 14.24 19.62
CA SER A 514 29.53 14.00 18.20
C SER A 514 29.97 12.56 17.91
N ALA A 515 30.65 11.88 18.84
CA ALA A 515 31.12 10.51 18.60
C ALA A 515 29.98 9.49 18.47
N VAL A 516 28.88 9.62 19.24
CA VAL A 516 27.75 8.68 19.17
C VAL A 516 26.80 9.03 18.02
N GLN A 517 26.60 10.33 17.75
CA GLN A 517 25.70 10.77 16.69
C GLN A 517 26.32 10.61 15.30
N THR A 518 27.62 10.90 15.15
CA THR A 518 28.38 10.65 13.92
C THR A 518 28.64 9.15 13.69
N ALA A 519 28.75 8.32 14.74
CA ALA A 519 28.82 6.86 14.57
C ALA A 519 27.49 6.25 14.08
N HIS A 520 26.34 6.81 14.51
CA HIS A 520 25.03 6.37 14.00
C HIS A 520 24.80 6.82 12.55
N GLU A 521 25.21 8.03 12.17
CA GLU A 521 25.13 8.54 10.79
C GLU A 521 26.14 7.85 9.84
N ALA A 522 27.32 7.46 10.32
CA ALA A 522 28.33 6.73 9.55
C ALA A 522 27.91 5.30 9.17
N GLN A 523 26.97 4.69 9.91
CA GLN A 523 26.40 3.39 9.53
C GLN A 523 25.40 3.48 8.37
N GLN A 524 24.88 4.67 8.05
CA GLN A 524 23.81 4.87 7.06
C GLN A 524 24.27 5.57 5.76
N THR A 525 25.56 5.90 5.61
CA THR A 525 26.09 6.63 4.44
C THR A 525 26.74 5.68 3.42
N ALA A 526 26.34 5.74 2.15
CA ALA A 526 26.74 4.79 1.10
C ALA A 526 28.11 5.07 0.43
N ASP A 527 28.66 6.29 0.51
CA ASP A 527 29.93 6.64 -0.18
C ASP A 527 31.18 6.17 0.60
N PRO A 528 32.04 5.28 0.03
CA PRO A 528 33.24 4.75 0.69
C PRO A 528 34.32 5.77 1.01
N ARG A 529 34.43 6.87 0.23
CA ARG A 529 35.43 7.93 0.43
C ARG A 529 34.97 8.93 1.48
N LEU A 530 33.68 9.24 1.51
CA LEU A 530 33.10 10.04 2.59
C LEU A 530 33.11 9.24 3.91
N LYS A 531 32.82 7.94 3.85
CA LYS A 531 32.99 7.00 4.97
C LYS A 531 34.44 6.90 5.41
N ALA A 532 35.41 6.83 4.49
CA ALA A 532 36.84 6.85 4.81
C ALA A 532 37.27 8.19 5.43
N LEU A 533 36.74 9.32 4.96
CA LEU A 533 37.03 10.64 5.53
C LEU A 533 36.40 10.82 6.92
N GLN A 534 35.16 10.38 7.11
CA GLN A 534 34.45 10.40 8.41
C GLN A 534 35.07 9.39 9.40
N ASN A 535 35.51 8.22 8.93
CA ASN A 535 36.26 7.24 9.72
C ASN A 535 37.65 7.75 10.10
N THR A 536 38.34 8.47 9.20
CA THR A 536 39.60 9.16 9.52
C THR A 536 39.37 10.26 10.56
N LYS A 537 38.23 10.96 10.52
CA LYS A 537 37.83 11.97 11.52
C LYS A 537 37.58 11.34 12.90
N ALA A 538 36.94 10.17 12.95
CA ALA A 538 36.73 9.40 14.19
C ALA A 538 38.04 8.80 14.74
N ALA A 539 38.94 8.33 13.86
CA ALA A 539 40.23 7.76 14.24
C ALA A 539 41.22 8.82 14.77
N LEU A 540 41.22 10.04 14.21
CA LEU A 540 42.12 11.11 14.66
C LEU A 540 41.67 11.75 15.99
N SER A 541 40.37 11.79 16.29
CA SER A 541 39.86 12.25 17.59
C SER A 541 40.23 11.33 18.76
N GLY A 542 40.53 10.06 18.50
CA GLY A 542 40.90 9.07 19.52
C GLY A 542 42.38 9.10 19.97
N VAL A 543 43.30 9.69 19.20
CA VAL A 543 44.74 9.66 19.51
C VAL A 543 45.24 10.96 20.17
N GLN A 544 44.48 12.06 20.06
CA GLN A 544 44.88 13.36 20.59
C GLN A 544 44.83 13.46 22.14
N ALA A 545 44.03 12.62 22.81
CA ALA A 545 43.96 12.62 24.27
C ALA A 545 45.18 11.96 24.95
N THR A 546 45.86 11.01 24.29
CA THR A 546 47.02 10.31 24.87
C THR A 546 48.37 10.94 24.50
N GLN A 547 48.45 11.72 23.43
CA GLN A 547 49.68 12.44 23.07
C GLN A 547 49.83 13.78 23.82
N ALA A 548 48.73 14.47 24.14
CA ALA A 548 48.76 15.69 24.94
C ALA A 548 49.24 15.46 26.39
N ALA A 549 48.92 14.31 26.98
CA ALA A 549 49.43 13.93 28.31
C ALA A 549 50.93 13.56 28.30
N ARG A 550 51.42 12.90 27.24
CA ARG A 550 52.85 12.55 27.12
C ARG A 550 53.75 13.74 26.75
N LEU A 551 53.22 14.74 26.03
CA LEU A 551 53.95 15.99 25.78
C LEU A 551 54.10 16.83 27.05
N ALA A 552 53.11 16.78 27.95
CA ALA A 552 53.18 17.42 29.26
C ALA A 552 54.19 16.75 30.21
N GLU A 553 54.38 15.42 30.13
CA GLU A 553 55.44 14.72 30.88
C GLU A 553 56.84 14.91 30.26
N ALA A 554 56.96 15.05 28.93
CA ALA A 554 58.24 15.21 28.25
C ALA A 554 58.86 16.63 28.34
N GLN A 555 58.10 17.63 28.82
CA GLN A 555 58.54 19.03 28.98
C GLN A 555 58.91 19.39 30.43
N GLY A 556 59.46 18.44 31.19
CA GLY A 556 59.88 18.65 32.58
C GLY A 556 60.58 20.00 32.84
N GLY A 557 60.03 20.75 33.81
CA GLY A 557 60.71 21.81 34.55
C GLY A 557 60.51 23.26 34.07
N GLY A 558 59.59 23.97 34.75
CA GLY A 558 59.86 25.35 35.19
C GLY A 558 59.47 26.52 34.28
N ASN A 559 58.22 26.63 33.82
CA ASN A 559 57.57 27.95 33.66
C ASN A 559 56.03 27.83 33.62
N SER A 560 55.35 28.35 34.63
CA SER A 560 53.88 28.33 34.78
C SER A 560 53.15 29.30 33.83
N SER A 561 53.16 29.05 32.53
CA SER A 561 52.42 29.93 31.58
C SER A 561 51.73 29.23 30.40
N ASN A 562 51.50 27.92 30.48
CA ASN A 562 50.68 27.22 29.48
C ASN A 562 49.53 26.49 30.16
N ASN A 563 48.54 27.27 30.63
CA ASN A 563 47.30 26.74 31.19
C ASN A 563 46.22 26.87 30.10
N ASN A 564 45.72 25.73 29.63
CA ASN A 564 44.64 25.68 28.65
C ASN A 564 43.43 26.50 29.14
N LEU A 565 42.94 27.39 28.28
CA LEU A 565 41.90 28.38 28.57
C LEU A 565 40.64 27.69 29.14
N ALA A 566 40.31 27.95 30.40
CA ALA A 566 39.06 27.53 31.04
C ALA A 566 38.34 28.78 31.55
N GLY A 567 37.21 29.10 30.94
CA GLY A 567 36.35 30.22 31.33
C GLY A 567 34.93 29.74 31.62
N VAL A 568 34.15 30.58 32.31
CA VAL A 568 32.72 30.35 32.54
C VAL A 568 31.96 31.41 31.76
N SER A 569 31.20 31.01 30.74
CA SER A 569 30.35 31.92 29.96
C SER A 569 28.90 31.86 30.44
N LEU A 570 28.30 33.01 30.71
CA LEU A 570 26.89 33.21 31.07
C LEU A 570 26.15 33.90 29.91
N SER A 571 25.25 33.25 29.18
CA SER A 571 24.53 33.87 28.06
C SER A 571 23.02 33.73 28.12
N TYR A 572 22.28 34.82 27.95
CA TYR A 572 20.84 34.84 27.75
C TYR A 572 20.46 34.96 26.27
N GLY A 573 19.68 34.03 25.72
CA GLY A 573 19.26 34.06 24.32
C GLY A 573 17.78 33.80 24.10
N ARG A 574 17.27 34.19 22.93
CA ARG A 574 15.98 33.82 22.35
C ARG A 574 16.18 33.44 20.89
N GLN A 575 15.64 32.32 20.45
CA GLN A 575 15.72 31.83 19.07
C GLN A 575 14.41 31.17 18.66
N SER A 576 14.02 31.36 17.40
CA SER A 576 12.87 30.72 16.76
C SER A 576 13.26 30.29 15.34
N SER A 577 12.89 29.08 14.94
CA SER A 577 12.95 28.60 13.56
C SER A 577 11.67 27.89 13.18
N ARG A 578 11.27 28.01 11.91
CA ARG A 578 10.13 27.31 11.33
C ARG A 578 10.47 26.86 9.91
N SER A 579 10.19 25.61 9.62
CA SER A 579 10.35 24.96 8.32
C SER A 579 9.03 24.28 7.94
N GLU A 580 8.65 24.39 6.67
CA GLU A 580 7.48 23.74 6.10
C GLU A 580 7.86 23.19 4.74
N GLN A 581 7.65 21.90 4.52
CA GLN A 581 7.92 21.20 3.26
C GLN A 581 6.65 20.46 2.85
N GLN A 582 6.24 20.64 1.61
CA GLN A 582 5.09 19.99 1.00
C GLN A 582 5.56 19.17 -0.21
N SER A 583 5.18 17.91 -0.26
CA SER A 583 5.37 17.02 -1.41
C SER A 583 4.01 16.58 -1.93
N ARG A 584 3.76 16.74 -3.23
CA ARG A 584 2.57 16.21 -3.93
C ARG A 584 3.04 15.29 -5.04
N GLN A 585 2.50 14.09 -5.08
CA GLN A 585 2.82 13.09 -6.08
C GLN A 585 1.53 12.55 -6.69
N THR A 586 1.54 12.41 -8.01
CA THR A 586 0.50 11.70 -8.77
C THR A 586 1.17 10.58 -9.54
N THR A 587 0.70 9.35 -9.36
CA THR A 587 1.22 8.15 -10.04
C THR A 587 0.10 7.49 -10.83
N GLN A 588 0.42 6.92 -11.97
CA GLN A 588 -0.54 6.24 -12.84
C GLN A 588 -0.36 4.73 -12.70
N GLN A 589 -1.45 4.03 -12.38
CA GLN A 589 -1.54 2.59 -12.29
C GLN A 589 -2.16 2.06 -13.57
N GLY A 590 -1.33 1.46 -14.44
CA GLY A 590 -1.76 0.92 -15.73
C GLY A 590 -2.78 -0.22 -15.62
N SER A 591 -3.51 -0.47 -16.71
CA SER A 591 -4.21 -1.76 -16.87
C SER A 591 -3.25 -2.82 -17.41
N HIS A 592 -3.43 -4.08 -16.99
CA HIS A 592 -2.62 -5.20 -17.45
C HIS A 592 -3.51 -6.26 -18.12
N LEU A 593 -3.28 -6.51 -19.40
CA LEU A 593 -4.00 -7.51 -20.20
C LEU A 593 -3.01 -8.61 -20.57
N THR A 594 -3.20 -9.82 -20.07
CA THR A 594 -2.26 -10.93 -20.26
C THR A 594 -2.95 -12.15 -20.84
N ALA A 595 -2.40 -12.73 -21.90
CA ALA A 595 -2.84 -13.99 -22.50
C ALA A 595 -1.68 -14.99 -22.52
N GLY A 596 -1.94 -16.21 -22.08
CA GLY A 596 -0.97 -17.32 -22.21
C GLY A 596 -0.70 -17.71 -23.66
N ASP A 597 -1.72 -17.59 -24.51
CA ASP A 597 -1.64 -17.81 -25.95
C ASP A 597 -1.83 -16.49 -26.71
N ASN A 598 -3.02 -16.20 -27.24
CA ASN A 598 -3.25 -15.05 -28.12
C ASN A 598 -4.05 -13.94 -27.44
N LEU A 599 -3.71 -12.69 -27.71
CA LEU A 599 -4.49 -11.51 -27.33
C LEU A 599 -5.11 -10.89 -28.58
N THR A 600 -6.44 -10.84 -28.65
CA THR A 600 -7.16 -10.17 -29.76
C THR A 600 -8.07 -9.07 -29.23
N ILE A 601 -7.90 -7.86 -29.74
CA ILE A 601 -8.79 -6.73 -29.46
C ILE A 601 -9.41 -6.25 -30.77
N THR A 602 -10.73 -6.21 -30.82
CA THR A 602 -11.49 -5.78 -32.00
C THR A 602 -12.43 -4.62 -31.68
N ALA A 603 -12.19 -3.48 -32.32
CA ALA A 603 -13.11 -2.35 -32.35
C ALA A 603 -13.84 -2.31 -33.70
N HIS A 604 -15.00 -2.96 -33.78
CA HIS A 604 -15.70 -3.20 -35.06
C HIS A 604 -16.41 -1.96 -35.64
N GLY A 605 -16.50 -0.87 -34.86
CA GLY A 605 -17.18 0.35 -35.30
C GLY A 605 -18.70 0.20 -35.35
N ASP A 606 -19.39 1.27 -35.71
CA ASP A 606 -20.84 1.24 -35.94
C ASP A 606 -21.15 0.86 -37.39
N ASP A 607 -22.44 0.71 -37.72
CA ASP A 607 -22.90 0.42 -39.08
C ASP A 607 -22.57 1.54 -40.10
N LYS A 608 -21.94 2.65 -39.67
CA LYS A 608 -21.54 3.78 -40.53
C LYS A 608 -20.08 3.69 -40.98
N GLY A 609 -19.39 2.59 -40.65
CA GLY A 609 -18.00 2.35 -41.07
C GLY A 609 -17.04 3.43 -40.58
N THR A 610 -16.02 3.77 -41.37
CA THR A 610 -14.97 4.74 -41.00
C THR A 610 -15.45 6.19 -40.84
N SER A 611 -16.71 6.48 -41.23
CA SER A 611 -17.35 7.79 -41.05
C SER A 611 -18.04 7.94 -39.68
N GLY A 612 -18.19 6.84 -38.93
CA GLY A 612 -18.75 6.84 -37.59
C GLY A 612 -17.79 7.37 -36.52
N PRO A 613 -18.31 7.83 -35.36
CA PRO A 613 -17.49 8.27 -34.24
C PRO A 613 -16.80 7.08 -33.52
N ASN A 614 -17.28 5.86 -33.73
CA ASN A 614 -16.80 4.63 -33.11
C ASN A 614 -15.78 3.91 -34.00
N GLY A 615 -15.17 2.85 -33.46
CA GLY A 615 -14.23 2.01 -34.20
C GLY A 615 -12.78 2.13 -33.77
N ASP A 616 -12.49 2.88 -32.71
CA ASP A 616 -11.11 3.06 -32.26
C ASP A 616 -10.73 2.03 -31.18
N ILE A 617 -9.45 1.70 -31.13
CA ILE A 617 -8.79 1.07 -29.98
C ILE A 617 -7.90 2.13 -29.33
N ARG A 618 -8.14 2.43 -28.04
CA ARG A 618 -7.31 3.35 -27.25
C ARG A 618 -6.63 2.62 -26.11
N VAL A 619 -5.32 2.74 -26.01
CA VAL A 619 -4.53 2.19 -24.89
C VAL A 619 -3.66 3.29 -24.30
N GLN A 620 -3.78 3.55 -23.00
CA GLN A 620 -3.04 4.60 -22.30
C GLN A 620 -2.30 4.05 -21.06
N GLY A 621 -0.98 4.24 -21.02
CA GLY A 621 -0.11 3.85 -19.90
C GLY A 621 -0.35 2.43 -19.40
N SER A 622 -0.67 1.51 -20.30
CA SER A 622 -1.12 0.15 -19.98
C SER A 622 -0.25 -0.89 -20.69
N GLN A 623 -0.27 -2.12 -20.19
CA GLN A 623 0.54 -3.23 -20.70
C GLN A 623 -0.37 -4.33 -21.27
N LEU A 624 -0.09 -4.73 -22.51
CA LEU A 624 -0.74 -5.82 -23.22
C LEU A 624 0.31 -6.87 -23.55
N GLN A 625 0.11 -8.10 -23.09
CA GLN A 625 1.06 -9.20 -23.24
C GLN A 625 0.38 -10.47 -23.75
N ALA A 626 0.96 -11.10 -24.77
CA ALA A 626 0.54 -12.39 -25.31
C ALA A 626 1.74 -13.35 -25.38
N GLY A 627 1.54 -14.60 -24.98
CA GLY A 627 2.57 -15.64 -25.10
C GLY A 627 2.86 -16.05 -26.55
N LYS A 628 1.88 -15.88 -27.44
CA LYS A 628 1.98 -16.10 -28.89
C LYS A 628 1.70 -14.80 -29.63
N ASP A 629 0.52 -14.66 -30.24
CA ASP A 629 0.20 -13.53 -31.12
C ASP A 629 -0.63 -12.46 -30.40
N LEU A 630 -0.38 -11.19 -30.75
CA LEU A 630 -1.15 -10.04 -30.31
C LEU A 630 -1.73 -9.32 -31.52
N GLN A 631 -3.06 -9.20 -31.58
CA GLN A 631 -3.76 -8.58 -32.71
C GLN A 631 -4.65 -7.43 -32.23
N LEU A 632 -4.47 -6.26 -32.83
CA LEU A 632 -5.37 -5.10 -32.68
C LEU A 632 -6.06 -4.81 -34.00
N ASN A 633 -7.39 -4.95 -34.03
CA ASN A 633 -8.23 -4.71 -35.20
C ASN A 633 -9.17 -3.53 -34.95
N ALA A 634 -8.81 -2.34 -35.44
CA ALA A 634 -9.66 -1.16 -35.37
C ALA A 634 -10.29 -0.86 -36.73
N SER A 635 -11.62 -0.75 -36.77
CA SER A 635 -12.33 -0.26 -37.95
C SER A 635 -12.02 1.21 -38.25
N ARG A 636 -11.54 1.98 -37.26
CA ARG A 636 -11.12 3.37 -37.43
C ARG A 636 -9.67 3.61 -36.98
N ASP A 637 -9.38 3.95 -35.72
CA ASP A 637 -8.01 4.29 -35.31
C ASP A 637 -7.44 3.35 -34.23
N ILE A 638 -6.12 3.15 -34.21
CA ILE A 638 -5.40 2.61 -33.06
C ILE A 638 -4.58 3.75 -32.44
N ALA A 639 -4.81 4.05 -31.17
CA ALA A 639 -4.06 5.06 -30.43
C ALA A 639 -3.43 4.46 -29.16
N LEU A 640 -2.11 4.41 -29.12
CA LEU A 640 -1.31 3.96 -27.98
C LEU A 640 -0.57 5.16 -27.41
N SER A 641 -0.87 5.56 -26.18
CA SER A 641 -0.27 6.75 -25.55
C SER A 641 0.34 6.45 -24.18
N SER A 642 1.34 7.22 -23.75
CA SER A 642 1.84 7.15 -22.38
C SER A 642 0.82 7.70 -21.37
N SER A 643 1.01 7.36 -20.10
CA SER A 643 0.39 8.05 -18.96
C SER A 643 1.40 8.94 -18.25
N GLN A 644 0.95 9.91 -17.46
CA GLN A 644 1.82 10.91 -16.84
C GLN A 644 1.84 10.82 -15.31
N ASN A 645 3.03 10.62 -14.74
CA ASN A 645 3.28 10.84 -13.32
C ASN A 645 3.76 12.27 -13.08
N THR A 646 3.39 12.85 -11.93
CA THR A 646 3.84 14.18 -11.53
C THR A 646 4.38 14.19 -10.11
N GLU A 647 5.39 15.01 -9.87
CA GLU A 647 5.97 15.25 -8.55
C GLU A 647 6.14 16.75 -8.33
N GLN A 648 5.71 17.27 -7.19
CA GLN A 648 5.86 18.68 -6.83
C GLN A 648 6.36 18.79 -5.39
N THR A 649 7.43 19.54 -5.19
CA THR A 649 7.98 19.85 -3.87
C THR A 649 7.95 21.36 -3.68
N ALA A 650 7.38 21.85 -2.57
CA ALA A 650 7.42 23.24 -2.18
C ALA A 650 7.87 23.37 -0.72
N GLY A 651 8.89 24.20 -0.46
CA GLY A 651 9.43 24.37 0.89
C GLY A 651 9.63 25.83 1.27
N LYS A 652 9.46 26.14 2.56
CA LYS A 652 9.62 27.47 3.14
C LYS A 652 10.28 27.37 4.51
N ASN A 653 11.38 28.10 4.70
CA ASN A 653 12.10 28.14 5.97
C ASN A 653 12.25 29.59 6.47
N SER A 654 12.18 29.79 7.78
CA SER A 654 12.40 31.08 8.44
C SER A 654 13.06 30.89 9.80
N SER A 655 13.96 31.81 10.18
CA SER A 655 14.61 31.80 11.49
C SER A 655 14.90 33.21 12.00
N HIS A 656 14.85 33.39 13.32
CA HIS A 656 15.15 34.63 14.03
C HIS A 656 15.82 34.30 15.36
N GLY A 657 16.89 35.01 15.71
CA GLY A 657 17.60 34.83 16.98
C GLY A 657 18.16 36.13 17.52
N SER A 658 18.19 36.25 18.84
CA SER A 658 18.80 37.35 19.58
C SER A 658 19.42 36.83 20.88
N SER A 659 20.67 37.14 21.19
CA SER A 659 21.33 36.72 22.43
C SER A 659 22.25 37.79 22.99
N LEU A 660 22.40 37.81 24.32
CA LEU A 660 23.33 38.63 25.09
C LEU A 660 24.10 37.71 26.04
N GLY A 661 25.43 37.78 26.08
CA GLY A 661 26.23 36.97 26.98
C GLY A 661 27.33 37.75 27.69
N VAL A 662 27.75 37.25 28.84
CA VAL A 662 28.82 37.76 29.67
C VAL A 662 29.65 36.56 30.14
N GLY A 663 30.93 36.47 29.84
CA GLY A 663 31.78 35.36 30.23
C GLY A 663 33.02 35.83 30.99
N LEU A 664 33.51 35.00 31.90
CA LEU A 664 34.77 35.20 32.58
C LEU A 664 35.79 34.27 31.95
N THR A 665 36.81 34.82 31.32
CA THR A 665 37.91 34.05 30.73
C THR A 665 39.16 34.22 31.59
N ALA A 666 39.77 33.10 32.01
CA ALA A 666 41.03 33.10 32.73
C ALA A 666 42.10 32.38 31.88
N GLY A 667 43.22 33.06 31.62
CA GLY A 667 44.31 32.54 30.81
C GLY A 667 45.62 33.32 31.00
N PRO A 668 46.68 33.00 30.23
CA PRO A 668 48.03 33.57 30.40
C PRO A 668 48.11 35.11 30.25
N GLY A 669 47.07 35.76 29.70
CA GLY A 669 46.94 37.22 29.55
C GLY A 669 46.11 37.93 30.62
N GLY A 670 45.71 37.24 31.70
CA GLY A 670 44.91 37.80 32.80
C GLY A 670 43.42 37.42 32.75
N THR A 671 42.68 37.80 33.79
CA THR A 671 41.23 37.60 33.90
C THR A 671 40.48 38.70 33.14
N GLY A 672 39.54 38.32 32.28
CA GLY A 672 38.75 39.27 31.49
C GLY A 672 37.25 38.94 31.47
N LEU A 673 36.42 39.98 31.41
CA LEU A 673 34.96 39.92 31.28
C LEU A 673 34.56 40.07 29.81
N ASN A 674 34.18 38.99 29.13
CA ASN A 674 33.68 38.99 27.76
C ASN A 674 32.18 39.33 27.72
N VAL A 675 31.76 40.48 27.16
CA VAL A 675 30.37 40.83 26.89
C VAL A 675 30.06 40.62 25.41
N SER A 676 29.06 39.82 25.07
CA SER A 676 28.64 39.53 23.69
C SER A 676 27.16 39.83 23.45
N ALA A 677 26.82 40.21 22.22
CA ALA A 677 25.47 40.47 21.73
C ALA A 677 25.37 39.96 20.29
N ASN A 678 24.37 39.13 19.97
CA ASN A 678 24.19 38.57 18.62
C ASN A 678 22.72 38.68 18.17
N VAL A 679 22.50 38.97 16.89
CA VAL A 679 21.20 38.98 16.20
C VAL A 679 21.31 38.20 14.89
N SER A 680 20.36 37.32 14.59
CA SER A 680 20.32 36.53 13.36
C SER A 680 18.92 36.46 12.73
N ARG A 681 18.87 36.41 11.40
CA ARG A 681 17.65 36.26 10.60
C ARG A 681 17.92 35.41 9.36
N GLY A 682 17.07 34.43 9.07
CA GLY A 682 17.15 33.58 7.89
C GLY A 682 15.79 33.38 7.21
N ASN A 683 15.80 33.30 5.88
CA ASN A 683 14.63 33.03 5.05
C ASN A 683 15.03 32.14 3.86
N GLY A 684 14.24 31.12 3.55
CA GLY A 684 14.48 30.21 2.43
C GLY A 684 13.19 29.76 1.74
N ARG A 685 13.27 29.48 0.44
CA ARG A 685 12.20 28.90 -0.37
C ARG A 685 12.78 27.88 -1.34
N GLU A 686 12.06 26.78 -1.56
CA GLU A 686 12.34 25.80 -2.62
C GLU A 686 11.06 25.46 -3.38
N ASN A 687 11.21 25.16 -4.66
CA ASN A 687 10.16 24.66 -5.53
C ASN A 687 10.77 23.63 -6.50
N GLY A 688 10.13 22.50 -6.68
CA GLY A 688 10.53 21.46 -7.62
C GLY A 688 9.30 20.89 -8.31
N ASN A 689 9.37 20.70 -9.62
CA ASN A 689 8.32 20.11 -10.43
C ASN A 689 8.93 19.03 -11.33
N GLY A 690 8.37 17.83 -11.33
CA GLY A 690 8.79 16.70 -12.15
C GLY A 690 7.60 16.12 -12.91
N VAL A 691 7.85 15.67 -14.14
CA VAL A 691 6.93 14.91 -14.98
C VAL A 691 7.69 13.73 -15.55
N SER A 692 7.15 12.52 -15.37
CA SER A 692 7.61 11.33 -16.08
C SER A 692 6.47 10.65 -16.81
N HIS A 693 6.79 10.05 -17.95
CA HIS A 693 5.85 9.33 -18.79
C HIS A 693 6.00 7.82 -18.56
N ASN A 694 4.89 7.10 -18.37
CA ASN A 694 4.85 5.64 -18.40
C ASN A 694 4.32 5.20 -19.76
N ASN A 695 5.17 4.59 -20.57
CA ASN A 695 4.81 4.20 -21.92
C ASN A 695 3.76 3.07 -21.94
N THR A 696 2.92 3.08 -22.98
CA THR A 696 2.10 1.90 -23.30
C THR A 696 2.97 0.81 -23.91
N THR A 697 2.80 -0.44 -23.48
CA THR A 697 3.61 -1.56 -23.98
C THR A 697 2.72 -2.67 -24.56
N LEU A 698 3.05 -3.11 -25.78
CA LEU A 698 2.46 -4.29 -26.42
C LEU A 698 3.59 -5.29 -26.63
N GLN A 699 3.42 -6.52 -26.14
CA GLN A 699 4.43 -7.56 -26.20
C GLN A 699 3.79 -8.88 -26.64
N ALA A 700 4.32 -9.46 -27.70
CA ALA A 700 3.93 -10.79 -28.19
C ALA A 700 5.16 -11.70 -28.24
N GLY A 701 5.00 -12.97 -27.86
CA GLY A 701 6.07 -13.97 -28.03
C GLY A 701 6.32 -14.33 -29.49
N GLN A 702 5.35 -14.07 -30.37
CA GLN A 702 5.42 -14.32 -31.82
C GLN A 702 5.08 -13.05 -32.59
N THR A 703 3.86 -12.93 -33.11
CA THR A 703 3.50 -11.85 -34.04
C THR A 703 2.72 -10.74 -33.33
N VAL A 704 3.05 -9.48 -33.61
CA VAL A 704 2.14 -8.36 -33.38
C VAL A 704 1.51 -7.93 -34.69
N GLU A 705 0.19 -7.96 -34.77
CA GLU A 705 -0.58 -7.48 -35.91
C GLU A 705 -1.41 -6.25 -35.53
N LEU A 706 -1.21 -5.15 -36.27
CA LEU A 706 -1.90 -3.88 -36.08
C LEU A 706 -2.68 -3.51 -37.35
N ASN A 707 -4.00 -3.64 -37.30
CA ASN A 707 -4.89 -3.33 -38.43
C ASN A 707 -5.76 -2.12 -38.09
N SER A 708 -5.62 -1.05 -38.86
CA SER A 708 -6.39 0.18 -38.67
C SER A 708 -7.05 0.62 -39.96
N GLY A 709 -8.37 0.82 -39.92
CA GLY A 709 -9.15 1.37 -41.02
C GLY A 709 -8.82 2.82 -41.37
N ARG A 710 -8.03 3.52 -40.54
CA ARG A 710 -7.60 4.90 -40.74
C ARG A 710 -6.18 5.11 -40.23
N ASP A 711 -5.99 5.53 -38.98
CA ASP A 711 -4.68 5.91 -38.47
C ASP A 711 -4.17 4.97 -37.36
N ILE A 712 -2.84 4.88 -37.23
CA ILE A 712 -2.17 4.33 -36.05
C ILE A 712 -1.29 5.42 -35.46
N THR A 713 -1.47 5.72 -34.17
CA THR A 713 -0.65 6.67 -33.42
C THR A 713 -0.03 6.00 -32.20
N LEU A 714 1.30 6.03 -32.12
CA LEU A 714 2.09 5.62 -30.96
C LEU A 714 2.74 6.88 -30.39
N LYS A 715 2.36 7.28 -29.18
CA LYS A 715 2.90 8.46 -28.50
C LYS A 715 3.37 8.09 -27.10
N GLY A 716 4.66 7.82 -26.92
CA GLY A 716 5.14 7.15 -25.71
C GLY A 716 4.63 5.71 -25.64
N ALA A 717 4.93 4.92 -26.67
CA ALA A 717 4.50 3.53 -26.76
C ALA A 717 5.55 2.61 -27.40
N GLN A 718 5.64 1.38 -26.90
CA GLN A 718 6.57 0.35 -27.39
C GLN A 718 5.79 -0.88 -27.82
N VAL A 719 6.04 -1.34 -29.04
CA VAL A 719 5.43 -2.55 -29.60
C VAL A 719 6.55 -3.54 -29.91
N SER A 720 6.47 -4.74 -29.34
CA SER A 720 7.52 -5.75 -29.45
C SER A 720 6.96 -7.13 -29.80
N GLY A 721 7.64 -7.81 -30.73
CA GLY A 721 7.34 -9.18 -31.13
C GLY A 721 8.43 -9.75 -32.04
N GLU A 722 8.47 -11.06 -32.23
CA GLU A 722 9.39 -11.70 -33.19
C GLU A 722 9.12 -11.23 -34.63
N GLN A 723 7.86 -10.99 -34.96
CA GLN A 723 7.41 -10.40 -36.22
C GLN A 723 6.38 -9.29 -35.94
N ILE A 724 6.41 -8.21 -36.73
CA ILE A 724 5.38 -7.17 -36.67
C ILE A 724 4.78 -6.93 -38.05
N THR A 725 3.46 -6.99 -38.14
CA THR A 725 2.70 -6.59 -39.34
C THR A 725 1.78 -5.43 -39.01
N ALA A 726 1.81 -4.37 -39.82
CA ALA A 726 0.91 -3.23 -39.66
C ALA A 726 0.26 -2.87 -41.00
N ASP A 727 -1.07 -2.85 -41.04
CA ASP A 727 -1.87 -2.36 -42.17
C ASP A 727 -2.63 -1.10 -41.72
N VAL A 728 -2.14 0.05 -42.18
CA VAL A 728 -2.65 1.37 -41.82
C VAL A 728 -3.22 2.02 -43.07
N LYS A 729 -4.55 2.19 -43.13
CA LYS A 729 -5.18 2.73 -44.35
C LYS A 729 -4.83 4.19 -44.65
N ARG A 730 -4.39 4.96 -43.66
CA ARG A 730 -4.07 6.39 -43.81
C ARG A 730 -2.72 6.78 -43.21
N HIS A 731 -2.64 7.17 -41.93
CA HIS A 731 -1.38 7.68 -41.34
C HIS A 731 -0.84 6.82 -40.20
N LEU A 732 0.49 6.63 -40.19
CA LEU A 732 1.22 6.02 -39.08
C LEU A 732 2.11 7.09 -38.41
N THR A 733 1.89 7.36 -37.13
CA THR A 733 2.68 8.35 -36.37
C THR A 733 3.32 7.70 -35.15
N LEU A 734 4.63 7.84 -35.00
CA LEU A 734 5.38 7.41 -33.82
C LEU A 734 6.10 8.61 -33.22
N SER A 735 5.84 8.93 -31.95
CA SER A 735 6.45 10.06 -31.24
C SER A 735 6.89 9.67 -29.84
N SER A 736 8.18 9.83 -29.55
CA SER A 736 8.69 9.71 -28.18
C SER A 736 8.31 10.92 -27.32
N GLU A 737 8.26 10.74 -26.00
CA GLU A 737 7.97 11.80 -25.03
C GLU A 737 9.14 12.02 -24.07
N GLN A 738 9.35 13.28 -23.68
CA GLN A 738 10.43 13.66 -22.77
C GLN A 738 9.92 13.72 -21.34
N ASN A 739 10.65 13.09 -20.43
CA ASN A 739 10.51 13.38 -19.01
C ASN A 739 11.10 14.76 -18.72
N SER A 740 10.52 15.48 -17.76
CA SER A 740 11.00 16.81 -17.38
C SER A 740 11.18 16.94 -15.86
N GLN A 741 12.21 17.66 -15.45
CA GLN A 741 12.43 18.04 -14.05
C GLN A 741 12.87 19.50 -13.99
N ARG A 742 12.32 20.25 -13.05
CA ARG A 742 12.60 21.66 -12.80
C ARG A 742 12.80 21.85 -11.31
N TYR A 743 13.84 22.56 -10.89
CA TYR A 743 14.11 22.82 -9.49
C TYR A 743 14.68 24.21 -9.27
N ASP A 744 14.14 24.92 -8.29
CA ASP A 744 14.54 26.25 -7.87
C ASP A 744 14.64 26.31 -6.34
N SER A 745 15.76 26.79 -5.83
CA SER A 745 15.93 27.05 -4.40
C SER A 745 16.65 28.37 -4.15
N ARG A 746 16.22 29.11 -3.14
CA ARG A 746 16.84 30.36 -2.69
C ARG A 746 16.87 30.40 -1.19
N GLN A 747 18.06 30.62 -0.62
CA GLN A 747 18.26 30.78 0.81
C GLN A 747 19.07 32.05 1.10
N GLN A 748 18.65 32.79 2.12
CA GLN A 748 19.27 34.03 2.58
C GLN A 748 19.37 34.00 4.10
N ASN A 749 20.57 34.13 4.65
CA ASN A 749 20.73 34.34 6.09
C ASN A 749 21.65 35.53 6.35
N ALA A 750 21.30 36.33 7.35
CA ALA A 750 22.08 37.46 7.84
C ALA A 750 22.20 37.35 9.36
N SER A 751 23.39 37.59 9.89
CA SER A 751 23.59 37.71 11.33
C SER A 751 24.67 38.73 11.65
N ALA A 752 24.51 39.45 12.74
CA ALA A 752 25.46 40.41 13.25
C ALA A 752 25.67 40.15 14.74
N GLY A 753 26.92 40.15 15.19
CA GLY A 753 27.28 39.93 16.58
C GLY A 753 28.48 40.75 17.01
N VAL A 754 28.49 41.24 18.24
CA VAL A 754 29.58 42.02 18.85
C VAL A 754 29.99 41.27 20.11
N SER A 755 31.29 41.06 20.36
CA SER A 755 31.80 40.51 21.61
C SER A 755 33.04 41.28 22.07
N THR A 756 33.05 41.81 23.28
CA THR A 756 34.12 42.63 23.84
C THR A 756 34.65 42.01 25.13
N THR A 757 35.95 41.85 25.30
CA THR A 757 36.56 41.37 26.56
C THR A 757 37.14 42.55 27.32
N VAL A 758 36.65 42.78 28.54
CA VAL A 758 37.03 43.87 29.45
C VAL A 758 37.96 43.29 30.53
N GLY A 759 39.26 43.61 30.45
CA GLY A 759 40.32 43.18 31.37
C GLY A 759 41.55 44.09 31.25
N PRO A 760 42.72 43.72 31.83
CA PRO A 760 43.94 44.55 31.74
C PRO A 760 44.37 44.85 30.29
N GLN A 761 43.88 44.05 29.35
CA GLN A 761 43.89 44.30 27.90
C GLN A 761 42.44 44.21 27.40
N SER A 762 41.87 45.32 26.91
CA SER A 762 40.51 45.37 26.36
C SER A 762 40.51 45.04 24.87
N ASN A 763 39.86 43.94 24.48
CA ASN A 763 39.83 43.45 23.10
C ASN A 763 38.38 43.30 22.60
N GLY A 764 38.02 44.02 21.54
CA GLY A 764 36.73 43.92 20.86
C GLY A 764 36.79 43.00 19.64
N THR A 765 35.75 42.19 19.44
CA THR A 765 35.51 41.38 18.26
C THR A 765 34.15 41.73 17.65
N LEU A 766 34.11 42.08 16.36
CA LEU A 766 32.88 42.30 15.60
C LEU A 766 32.71 41.17 14.61
N THR A 767 31.61 40.42 14.70
CA THR A 767 31.24 39.32 13.78
C THR A 767 30.09 39.77 12.87
N LEU A 768 30.32 39.75 11.56
CA LEU A 768 29.32 40.01 10.52
C LEU A 768 29.23 38.76 9.65
N ASN A 769 28.07 38.10 9.61
CA ASN A 769 27.85 36.98 8.70
C ASN A 769 26.70 37.29 7.72
N ALA A 770 26.92 37.05 6.44
CA ALA A 770 25.91 37.06 5.39
C ALA A 770 26.06 35.80 4.53
N SER A 771 24.95 35.17 4.19
CA SER A 771 24.92 33.97 3.33
C SER A 771 23.76 34.06 2.35
N ARG A 772 24.03 33.73 1.09
CA ARG A 772 23.06 33.67 0.01
C ARG A 772 23.39 32.49 -0.90
N ASN A 773 22.48 31.54 -0.97
CA ASN A 773 22.58 30.36 -1.83
C ASN A 773 21.41 30.38 -2.83
N LYS A 774 21.69 30.13 -4.11
CA LYS A 774 20.66 29.86 -5.12
C LYS A 774 21.00 28.58 -5.87
N LEU A 775 19.98 27.79 -6.15
CA LEU A 775 20.07 26.60 -7.00
C LEU A 775 18.98 26.71 -8.07
N HIS A 776 19.32 26.45 -9.31
CA HIS A 776 18.37 26.32 -10.41
C HIS A 776 18.77 25.12 -11.27
N SER A 777 17.83 24.25 -11.65
CA SER A 777 18.08 23.13 -12.54
C SER A 777 16.89 22.86 -13.45
N ASN A 778 17.16 22.57 -14.72
CA ASN A 778 16.21 22.13 -15.73
C ASN A 778 16.72 20.85 -16.40
N TYR A 779 15.86 19.89 -16.62
CA TYR A 779 16.17 18.63 -17.27
C TYR A 779 15.01 18.20 -18.17
N ASP A 780 15.27 17.90 -19.44
CA ASP A 780 14.32 17.32 -20.39
C ASP A 780 15.01 16.19 -21.16
N SER A 781 14.48 14.97 -21.11
CA SER A 781 15.10 13.83 -21.77
C SER A 781 14.09 12.74 -22.12
N VAL A 782 14.16 12.20 -23.34
CA VAL A 782 13.48 10.95 -23.68
C VAL A 782 14.18 9.81 -22.93
N GLN A 783 13.50 9.22 -21.94
CA GLN A 783 14.02 8.06 -21.21
C GLN A 783 13.75 6.76 -21.94
N GLU A 784 12.56 6.65 -22.53
CA GLU A 784 12.11 5.48 -23.26
C GLU A 784 11.63 5.88 -24.64
N GLN A 785 12.25 5.29 -25.66
CA GLN A 785 11.93 5.60 -27.04
C GLN A 785 10.66 4.90 -27.50
N THR A 786 9.79 5.62 -28.20
CA THR A 786 8.65 5.05 -28.90
C THR A 786 9.10 4.30 -30.13
N GLY A 787 8.54 3.11 -30.36
CA GLY A 787 8.98 2.32 -31.49
C GLY A 787 8.30 0.98 -31.71
N LEU A 788 8.56 0.42 -32.88
CA LEU A 788 8.34 -0.98 -33.22
C LEU A 788 9.68 -1.71 -33.05
N PHE A 789 9.74 -2.68 -32.15
CA PHE A 789 10.94 -3.45 -31.79
C PHE A 789 10.76 -4.90 -32.22
N VAL A 790 11.45 -5.30 -33.27
CA VAL A 790 11.14 -6.52 -34.01
C VAL A 790 12.27 -7.54 -33.87
N GLY A 791 11.90 -8.78 -33.58
CA GLY A 791 12.83 -9.91 -33.54
C GLY A 791 13.29 -10.39 -34.91
N LYS A 792 13.55 -11.70 -35.02
CA LYS A 792 14.17 -12.31 -36.22
C LYS A 792 13.17 -12.60 -37.35
N GLY A 793 11.88 -12.43 -37.09
CA GLY A 793 10.80 -12.55 -38.06
C GLY A 793 10.73 -11.38 -39.03
N GLY A 794 11.21 -10.20 -38.63
CA GLY A 794 11.20 -8.98 -39.45
C GLY A 794 9.84 -8.28 -39.43
N TYR A 795 9.74 -7.15 -40.14
CA TYR A 795 8.50 -6.36 -40.17
C TYR A 795 7.95 -6.14 -41.57
N GLN A 796 6.63 -6.07 -41.66
CA GLN A 796 5.90 -5.64 -42.84
C GLN A 796 4.93 -4.51 -42.44
N VAL A 797 5.29 -3.27 -42.74
CA VAL A 797 4.49 -2.09 -42.42
C VAL A 797 3.99 -1.46 -43.71
N ASN A 798 2.67 -1.50 -43.91
CA ASN A 798 1.98 -0.91 -45.06
C ASN A 798 1.14 0.27 -44.58
N VAL A 799 1.43 1.46 -45.10
CA VAL A 799 0.75 2.71 -44.73
C VAL A 799 0.19 3.35 -45.99
N GLY A 800 -1.06 3.79 -45.96
CA GLY A 800 -1.75 4.42 -47.10
C GLY A 800 -1.06 5.69 -47.58
N ASP A 801 -0.90 6.65 -46.67
CA ASP A 801 -0.56 8.03 -47.03
C ASP A 801 0.78 8.50 -46.45
N HIS A 802 0.95 8.51 -45.12
CA HIS A 802 2.12 9.12 -44.50
C HIS A 802 2.58 8.38 -43.25
N THR A 803 3.91 8.22 -43.12
CA THR A 803 4.56 7.74 -41.90
C THR A 803 5.38 8.87 -41.28
N GLN A 804 5.16 9.19 -40.01
CA GLN A 804 5.90 10.20 -39.25
C GLN A 804 6.68 9.56 -38.08
N LEU A 805 7.97 9.88 -37.96
CA LEU A 805 8.85 9.42 -36.88
C LEU A 805 9.45 10.61 -36.10
N ASP A 806 8.98 10.87 -34.89
CA ASP A 806 9.47 11.94 -34.01
C ASP A 806 10.29 11.34 -32.85
N GLY A 807 11.61 11.32 -33.02
CA GLY A 807 12.56 10.69 -32.10
C GLY A 807 12.22 9.23 -31.84
N ALA A 808 11.66 8.54 -32.85
CA ALA A 808 11.08 7.20 -32.73
C ALA A 808 11.73 6.21 -33.70
N VAL A 809 11.57 4.91 -33.43
CA VAL A 809 12.26 3.84 -34.18
C VAL A 809 11.37 2.76 -34.75
N ILE A 810 11.78 2.22 -35.91
CA ILE A 810 11.34 0.91 -36.41
C ILE A 810 12.58 0.02 -36.48
N ALA A 811 12.83 -0.71 -35.39
CA ALA A 811 14.02 -1.52 -35.18
C ALA A 811 13.75 -2.99 -35.46
N SER A 812 14.72 -3.67 -36.07
CA SER A 812 14.63 -5.12 -36.31
C SER A 812 15.99 -5.78 -36.22
N THR A 813 16.02 -6.99 -35.65
CA THR A 813 17.19 -7.87 -35.64
C THR A 813 17.19 -8.90 -36.78
N ALA A 814 16.18 -8.86 -37.66
CA ALA A 814 16.07 -9.74 -38.81
C ALA A 814 16.99 -9.34 -39.97
N ASP A 815 17.21 -10.27 -40.91
CA ASP A 815 17.85 -9.96 -42.19
C ASP A 815 17.05 -8.89 -42.94
N LYS A 816 17.76 -7.94 -43.58
CA LYS A 816 17.16 -6.81 -44.33
C LYS A 816 16.10 -7.24 -45.34
N ALA A 817 16.15 -8.45 -45.88
CA ALA A 817 15.16 -8.95 -46.83
C ALA A 817 13.76 -9.19 -46.20
N LYS A 818 13.68 -9.31 -44.88
CA LYS A 818 12.43 -9.51 -44.12
C LYS A 818 11.82 -8.21 -43.59
N ASN A 819 12.46 -7.08 -43.87
CA ASN A 819 12.09 -5.78 -43.34
C ASN A 819 11.56 -4.93 -44.49
N THR A 820 10.27 -4.59 -44.46
CA THR A 820 9.64 -3.73 -45.47
C THR A 820 8.79 -2.66 -44.83
N LEU A 821 9.10 -1.39 -45.14
CA LEU A 821 8.24 -0.24 -44.88
C LEU A 821 7.75 0.30 -46.23
N ASN A 822 6.44 0.26 -46.44
CA ASN A 822 5.77 0.70 -47.66
C ASN A 822 4.77 1.81 -47.33
N THR A 823 5.06 3.05 -47.72
CA THR A 823 4.28 4.24 -47.37
C THR A 823 4.10 5.19 -48.55
N GLY A 824 3.12 6.07 -48.48
CA GLY A 824 2.97 7.16 -49.47
C GLY A 824 4.16 8.12 -49.38
N THR A 825 4.32 8.76 -48.22
CA THR A 825 5.43 9.67 -47.87
C THR A 825 6.00 9.33 -46.49
N LEU A 826 7.25 9.68 -46.21
CA LEU A 826 7.93 9.46 -44.94
C LEU A 826 8.51 10.76 -44.38
N GLY A 827 8.12 11.10 -43.16
CA GLY A 827 8.63 12.23 -42.39
C GLY A 827 9.36 11.79 -41.13
N PHE A 828 10.40 12.52 -40.74
CA PHE A 828 11.16 12.26 -39.52
C PHE A 828 11.76 13.52 -38.89
N LYS A 829 11.88 13.49 -37.55
CA LYS A 829 12.45 14.57 -36.74
C LYS A 829 13.11 14.00 -35.49
N ASP A 830 14.27 14.53 -35.13
CA ASP A 830 14.95 14.18 -33.89
C ASP A 830 14.47 15.02 -32.70
N ILE A 831 14.60 14.48 -31.49
CA ILE A 831 14.26 15.17 -30.23
C ILE A 831 15.54 15.57 -29.49
N GLN A 832 15.64 16.86 -29.16
CA GLN A 832 16.79 17.40 -28.42
C GLN A 832 16.55 17.30 -26.91
N ASN A 833 17.43 16.59 -26.22
CA ASN A 833 17.45 16.45 -24.77
C ASN A 833 18.43 17.49 -24.18
N LYS A 834 18.10 18.03 -23.01
CA LYS A 834 18.90 19.05 -22.34
C LYS A 834 18.89 18.87 -20.83
N ALA A 835 20.02 19.17 -20.21
CA ALA A 835 20.16 19.22 -18.77
C ALA A 835 21.04 20.42 -18.40
N ASP A 836 20.51 21.30 -17.57
CA ASP A 836 21.16 22.54 -17.15
C ASP A 836 21.05 22.67 -15.63
N PHE A 837 22.11 23.12 -14.98
CA PHE A 837 22.02 23.58 -13.60
C PHE A 837 22.98 24.72 -13.30
N THR A 838 22.59 25.53 -12.32
CA THR A 838 23.40 26.61 -11.76
C THR A 838 23.30 26.61 -10.24
N VAL A 839 24.46 26.75 -9.61
CA VAL A 839 24.64 26.87 -8.16
C VAL A 839 25.39 28.17 -7.90
N GLU A 840 24.75 29.08 -7.18
CA GLU A 840 25.35 30.33 -6.73
C GLU A 840 25.50 30.27 -5.20
N GLN A 841 26.74 30.31 -4.72
CA GLN A 841 27.04 30.44 -3.30
C GLN A 841 27.79 31.75 -3.05
N GLN A 842 27.21 32.60 -2.22
CA GLN A 842 27.82 33.82 -1.71
C GLN A 842 27.83 33.75 -0.18
N SER A 843 29.01 33.69 0.41
CA SER A 843 29.20 33.82 1.85
C SER A 843 30.11 35.01 2.12
N ALA A 844 29.74 35.85 3.07
CA ALA A 844 30.59 36.91 3.59
C ALA A 844 30.60 36.78 5.12
N GLY A 845 31.74 36.38 5.68
CA GLY A 845 31.95 36.29 7.12
C GLY A 845 33.13 37.18 7.51
N VAL A 846 32.92 38.18 8.35
CA VAL A 846 33.99 39.05 8.84
C VAL A 846 33.97 39.02 10.37
N SER A 847 34.97 38.38 10.98
CA SER A 847 35.23 38.44 12.43
C SER A 847 36.42 39.37 12.70
N LEU A 848 36.15 40.64 12.99
CA LEU A 848 37.14 41.67 13.29
C LEU A 848 37.51 41.64 14.77
N GLY A 849 38.43 40.77 15.17
CA GLY A 849 39.25 40.94 16.37
C GLY A 849 40.62 41.49 15.98
N GLN A 850 41.21 42.43 16.73
CA GLN A 850 42.50 43.05 16.42
C GLN A 850 43.62 41.99 16.30
N PRO A 851 44.19 41.73 15.10
CA PRO A 851 45.25 40.74 14.94
C PRO A 851 46.64 41.41 14.87
N THR A 852 47.67 40.72 15.34
CA THR A 852 49.05 41.04 14.91
C THR A 852 49.19 40.74 13.41
N ALA A 853 50.12 41.40 12.70
CA ALA A 853 50.21 41.40 11.22
C ALA A 853 50.23 40.01 10.55
N GLY A 854 50.61 38.94 11.26
CA GLY A 854 50.54 37.56 10.75
C GLY A 854 49.14 36.91 10.79
N GLN A 855 48.23 37.37 11.64
CA GLN A 855 46.86 36.85 11.76
C GLN A 855 45.87 37.47 10.76
N VAL A 856 46.19 38.64 10.20
CA VAL A 856 45.38 39.31 9.14
C VAL A 856 45.34 38.45 7.87
N LEU A 857 46.43 37.78 7.52
CA LEU A 857 46.50 36.85 6.37
C LEU A 857 45.66 35.59 6.60
N ASN A 858 45.58 35.07 7.83
CA ASN A 858 44.73 33.92 8.17
C ASN A 858 43.24 34.26 8.08
N ASN A 859 42.83 35.45 8.54
CA ASN A 859 41.44 35.90 8.42
C ASN A 859 41.05 36.26 6.96
N LEU A 860 42.02 36.58 6.09
CA LEU A 860 41.80 36.80 4.66
C LEU A 860 41.76 35.49 3.85
N ALA A 861 42.48 34.45 4.27
CA ALA A 861 42.44 33.13 3.62
C ALA A 861 41.06 32.46 3.71
N VAL A 862 40.33 32.67 4.82
CA VAL A 862 38.93 32.21 4.99
C VAL A 862 37.98 32.91 4.00
N ASN A 863 38.31 34.14 3.56
CA ASN A 863 37.52 34.89 2.57
C ASN A 863 37.87 34.54 1.12
N ALA A 864 38.97 33.84 0.84
CA ALA A 864 39.40 33.51 -0.53
C ALA A 864 38.61 32.36 -1.19
N LEU A 865 37.73 31.68 -0.45
CA LEU A 865 36.83 30.62 -0.96
C LEU A 865 35.44 31.16 -1.37
N THR A 866 35.26 32.49 -1.37
CA THR A 866 33.96 33.13 -1.62
C THR A 866 33.65 33.22 -3.11
N GLY A 867 32.66 32.45 -3.57
CA GLY A 867 32.18 32.48 -4.96
C GLY A 867 32.27 31.15 -5.71
N ALA A 868 32.03 30.01 -5.05
CA ALA A 868 31.88 28.72 -5.72
C ALA A 868 30.61 28.72 -6.60
N HIS A 869 30.73 29.26 -7.81
CA HIS A 869 29.75 29.13 -8.86
C HIS A 869 29.98 27.78 -9.53
N ASN A 870 29.00 26.90 -9.46
CA ASN A 870 29.02 25.65 -10.22
C ASN A 870 27.90 25.73 -11.25
N GLN A 871 28.23 25.44 -12.50
CA GLN A 871 27.25 25.39 -13.58
C GLN A 871 27.58 24.19 -14.46
N GLY A 872 26.54 23.52 -14.94
CA GLY A 872 26.68 22.41 -15.87
C GLY A 872 25.61 22.51 -16.94
N HIS A 873 25.99 22.17 -18.16
CA HIS A 873 25.09 21.98 -19.30
C HIS A 873 25.50 20.65 -19.95
N ASP A 874 24.53 19.82 -20.27
CA ASP A 874 24.71 18.63 -21.08
C ASP A 874 23.50 18.47 -22.02
N SER A 875 23.71 17.84 -23.17
CA SER A 875 22.69 17.68 -24.18
C SER A 875 22.93 16.42 -24.99
N SER A 876 21.85 15.76 -25.40
CA SER A 876 21.90 14.63 -26.31
C SER A 876 20.75 14.71 -27.31
N THR A 877 20.76 13.87 -28.33
CA THR A 877 19.72 13.84 -29.35
C THR A 877 19.13 12.44 -29.46
N THR A 878 17.82 12.34 -29.31
CA THR A 878 17.08 11.09 -29.59
C THR A 878 16.73 11.08 -31.07
N HIS A 879 17.36 10.20 -31.82
CA HIS A 879 17.25 10.18 -33.28
C HIS A 879 16.01 9.40 -33.74
N ALA A 880 15.41 9.84 -34.85
CA ALA A 880 14.48 9.01 -35.59
C ALA A 880 15.25 8.01 -36.48
N ALA A 881 14.93 6.72 -36.42
CA ALA A 881 15.67 5.69 -37.16
C ALA A 881 14.80 4.54 -37.67
N VAL A 882 15.20 3.96 -38.80
CA VAL A 882 14.57 2.75 -39.36
C VAL A 882 15.67 1.77 -39.75
N SER A 883 15.61 0.56 -39.19
CA SER A 883 16.55 -0.52 -39.45
C SER A 883 16.66 -0.86 -40.95
N ASP A 884 17.79 -1.49 -41.33
CA ASP A 884 18.05 -1.85 -42.72
C ASP A 884 16.96 -2.77 -43.30
N GLY A 885 16.51 -2.42 -44.51
CA GLY A 885 15.40 -3.10 -45.16
C GLY A 885 14.95 -2.41 -46.43
N ASN A 886 13.85 -2.90 -47.00
CA ASN A 886 13.22 -2.33 -48.16
C ASN A 886 12.31 -1.15 -47.76
N LEU A 887 12.71 0.06 -48.16
CA LEU A 887 11.93 1.28 -47.96
C LEU A 887 11.28 1.73 -49.26
N ILE A 888 9.97 1.52 -49.37
CA ILE A 888 9.17 1.85 -50.55
C ILE A 888 8.40 3.15 -50.28
N ILE A 889 8.79 4.22 -50.99
CA ILE A 889 8.05 5.50 -51.04
C ILE A 889 7.25 5.56 -52.33
N ARG A 890 5.92 5.51 -52.22
CA ARG A 890 5.02 5.46 -53.38
C ARG A 890 4.78 6.84 -53.99
N ASP A 891 4.62 7.87 -53.17
CA ASP A 891 4.39 9.25 -53.61
C ASP A 891 5.69 10.07 -53.57
N LYS A 892 6.55 9.83 -54.56
CA LYS A 892 7.81 10.55 -54.71
C LYS A 892 7.63 12.03 -55.05
N ALA A 893 6.47 12.42 -55.58
CA ALA A 893 6.21 13.81 -55.99
C ALA A 893 5.99 14.72 -54.77
N HIS A 894 5.41 14.19 -53.69
CA HIS A 894 5.15 14.93 -52.45
C HIS A 894 6.11 14.56 -51.30
N GLN A 895 7.12 13.72 -51.56
CA GLN A 895 8.19 13.44 -50.60
C GLN A 895 9.12 14.66 -50.46
N THR A 896 9.03 15.37 -49.34
CA THR A 896 9.78 16.62 -49.12
C THR A 896 11.13 16.44 -48.43
N GLN A 897 11.26 15.45 -47.54
CA GLN A 897 12.52 15.15 -46.84
C GLN A 897 13.36 14.13 -47.62
N ASP A 898 14.67 14.34 -47.66
CA ASP A 898 15.61 13.36 -48.23
C ASP A 898 15.77 12.16 -47.29
N ILE A 899 15.35 11.01 -47.79
CA ILE A 899 15.38 9.72 -47.08
C ILE A 899 16.80 9.29 -46.72
N ALA A 900 17.83 9.78 -47.43
CA ALA A 900 19.22 9.51 -47.09
C ALA A 900 19.63 10.07 -45.71
N ASN A 901 18.90 11.08 -45.21
CA ASN A 901 19.17 11.69 -43.89
C ASN A 901 18.48 10.95 -42.73
N LEU A 902 17.68 9.93 -43.01
CA LEU A 902 17.08 9.09 -41.96
C LEU A 902 18.13 8.11 -41.42
N SER A 903 18.31 8.09 -40.10
CA SER A 903 19.25 7.16 -39.48
C SER A 903 18.87 5.70 -39.73
N ARG A 904 19.88 4.87 -40.00
CA ARG A 904 19.77 3.40 -40.06
C ARG A 904 20.27 2.72 -38.79
N ASP A 905 20.88 3.48 -37.89
CA ASP A 905 21.37 3.01 -36.61
C ASP A 905 20.25 3.08 -35.57
N THR A 906 19.49 1.99 -35.49
CA THR A 906 18.40 1.87 -34.50
C THR A 906 18.92 1.53 -33.10
N ASP A 907 20.10 0.94 -32.99
CA ASP A 907 20.66 0.49 -31.70
C ASP A 907 21.19 1.66 -30.88
N ASN A 908 21.71 2.70 -31.55
CA ASN A 908 22.21 3.92 -30.89
C ASN A 908 21.26 5.12 -31.05
N ALA A 909 20.01 4.92 -31.51
CA ALA A 909 19.03 5.98 -31.67
C ALA A 909 18.56 6.57 -30.32
N ALA A 910 18.53 5.75 -29.28
CA ALA A 910 18.18 6.13 -27.91
C ALA A 910 19.39 6.71 -27.17
N ASN A 911 19.73 7.97 -27.44
CA ASN A 911 20.81 8.66 -26.73
C ASN A 911 20.28 9.31 -25.43
N VAL A 912 19.99 8.50 -24.41
CA VAL A 912 19.38 8.97 -23.16
C VAL A 912 20.33 9.89 -22.40
N LEU A 913 19.90 11.12 -22.13
CA LEU A 913 20.66 12.07 -21.31
C LEU A 913 20.53 11.70 -19.83
N SER A 914 21.65 11.43 -19.14
CA SER A 914 21.65 11.21 -17.69
C SER A 914 21.44 12.52 -16.91
N PRO A 915 20.74 12.51 -15.76
CA PRO A 915 20.66 13.70 -14.92
C PRO A 915 22.06 14.15 -14.46
N ILE A 916 22.42 15.41 -14.73
CA ILE A 916 23.71 16.00 -14.31
C ILE A 916 23.61 16.74 -12.97
N PHE A 917 22.39 16.87 -12.41
CA PHE A 917 22.11 17.54 -11.15
C PHE A 917 21.53 16.57 -10.12
N ASP A 918 22.12 16.56 -8.94
CA ASP A 918 21.65 15.81 -7.77
C ASP A 918 21.62 16.77 -6.58
N LYS A 919 20.42 16.97 -6.02
CA LYS A 919 20.18 17.88 -4.89
C LYS A 919 21.05 17.52 -3.69
N GLU A 920 21.06 16.24 -3.29
CA GLU A 920 21.79 15.80 -2.10
C GLU A 920 23.29 15.91 -2.33
N LYS A 921 23.78 15.50 -3.51
CA LYS A 921 25.20 15.61 -3.86
C LYS A 921 25.67 17.06 -3.89
N GLU A 922 24.92 17.98 -4.49
CA GLU A 922 25.30 19.40 -4.49
C GLU A 922 25.15 20.02 -3.11
N GLN A 923 24.12 19.67 -2.31
CA GLN A 923 24.03 20.11 -0.91
C GLN A 923 25.19 19.58 -0.07
N GLN A 924 25.59 18.33 -0.26
CA GLN A 924 26.75 17.73 0.39
C GLN A 924 28.05 18.40 -0.05
N ARG A 925 28.21 18.73 -1.33
CA ARG A 925 29.36 19.48 -1.86
C ARG A 925 29.44 20.86 -1.21
N LEU A 926 28.32 21.56 -1.07
CA LEU A 926 28.24 22.86 -0.38
C LEU A 926 28.60 22.72 1.11
N LYS A 927 28.10 21.69 1.79
CA LYS A 927 28.48 21.36 3.17
C LYS A 927 29.97 21.00 3.30
N GLN A 928 30.52 20.26 2.35
CA GLN A 928 31.93 19.89 2.30
C GLN A 928 32.81 21.11 2.04
N ALA A 929 32.41 22.03 1.16
CA ALA A 929 33.12 23.29 0.93
C ALA A 929 33.14 24.16 2.20
N GLN A 930 32.03 24.22 2.94
CA GLN A 930 31.97 24.88 4.26
C GLN A 930 32.91 24.19 5.27
N LEU A 931 32.88 22.86 5.36
CA LEU A 931 33.69 22.08 6.29
C LEU A 931 35.20 22.11 5.95
N ILE A 932 35.58 22.15 4.67
CA ILE A 932 36.97 22.31 4.21
C ILE A 932 37.47 23.73 4.57
N GLY A 933 36.62 24.75 4.47
CA GLY A 933 36.91 26.08 4.99
C GLY A 933 37.24 26.05 6.50
N GLU A 934 36.47 25.29 7.29
CA GLU A 934 36.72 25.11 8.73
C GLU A 934 37.95 24.24 9.05
N LEU A 935 38.23 23.19 8.25
CA LEU A 935 39.38 22.29 8.41
C LEU A 935 40.71 22.93 7.99
N SER A 936 40.70 23.79 6.96
CA SER A 936 41.89 24.54 6.52
C SER A 936 42.35 25.54 7.59
N ALA A 937 41.43 26.04 8.42
CA ALA A 937 41.78 26.83 9.60
C ALA A 937 42.41 25.99 10.74
N GLN A 938 42.05 24.71 10.87
CA GLN A 938 42.58 23.80 11.90
C GLN A 938 43.89 23.08 11.49
N MET A 939 44.11 22.79 10.20
CA MET A 939 45.31 22.05 9.74
C MET A 939 46.61 22.84 9.86
N THR A 940 46.57 24.17 9.73
CA THR A 940 47.74 25.05 9.90
C THR A 940 48.26 25.03 11.34
N GLU A 941 47.39 24.72 12.31
CA GLU A 941 47.75 24.62 13.73
C GLU A 941 48.45 23.28 14.05
N ILE A 942 48.07 22.20 13.35
CA ILE A 942 48.67 20.86 13.52
C ILE A 942 50.03 20.76 12.82
N ALA A 943 50.17 21.29 11.59
CA ALA A 943 51.44 21.28 10.85
C ALA A 943 52.54 22.12 11.55
N GLY A 944 52.17 23.21 12.23
CA GLY A 944 53.09 24.02 13.03
C GLY A 944 53.59 23.35 14.31
N THR A 945 52.85 22.37 14.83
CA THR A 945 53.16 21.72 16.12
C THR A 945 54.12 20.54 15.95
N GLU A 946 53.95 19.72 14.90
CA GLU A 946 54.90 18.65 14.53
C GLU A 946 56.27 19.21 14.10
N GLY A 947 56.29 20.26 13.27
CA GLY A 947 57.52 20.94 12.85
C GLY A 947 58.30 21.55 14.04
N LYS A 948 57.61 22.08 15.05
CA LYS A 948 58.22 22.58 16.30
C LYS A 948 58.73 21.46 17.20
N ILE A 949 58.04 20.32 17.31
CA ILE A 949 58.48 19.17 18.12
C ILE A 949 59.79 18.57 17.56
N ILE A 950 59.86 18.38 16.23
CA ILE A 950 61.05 17.84 15.55
C ILE A 950 62.24 18.82 15.63
N ALA A 951 61.99 20.12 15.39
CA ALA A 951 63.03 21.15 15.46
C ALA A 951 63.56 21.38 16.89
N THR A 952 62.70 21.28 17.91
CA THR A 952 63.10 21.48 19.32
C THR A 952 63.89 20.28 19.86
N LYS A 953 63.57 19.05 19.45
CA LYS A 953 64.37 17.85 19.76
C LYS A 953 65.76 17.89 19.11
N ALA A 954 65.84 18.35 17.86
CA ALA A 954 67.11 18.49 17.14
C ALA A 954 67.99 19.62 17.69
N ALA A 955 67.39 20.72 18.18
CA ALA A 955 68.11 21.83 18.79
C ALA A 955 68.64 21.51 20.21
N LYS A 956 67.90 20.71 21.00
CA LYS A 956 68.32 20.32 22.36
C LYS A 956 69.49 19.31 22.36
N ALA A 957 69.51 18.38 21.40
CA ALA A 957 70.59 17.39 21.27
C ALA A 957 71.94 17.99 20.81
N LYS A 958 71.95 19.16 20.17
CA LYS A 958 73.17 19.88 19.79
C LYS A 958 73.74 20.78 20.90
N LEU A 959 72.94 21.15 21.91
CA LEU A 959 73.41 21.97 23.04
C LEU A 959 74.17 21.17 24.10
N ASP A 960 73.95 19.85 24.20
CA ASP A 960 74.52 19.02 25.27
C ASP A 960 75.95 18.50 24.97
N HIS A 961 76.44 18.60 23.71
CA HIS A 961 77.80 18.19 23.30
C HIS A 961 78.41 19.20 22.31
N ILE A 962 78.90 20.34 22.83
CA ILE A 962 79.69 21.31 22.04
C ILE A 962 81.13 20.79 21.95
N SER A 963 81.67 20.62 20.74
CA SER A 963 83.06 20.20 20.55
C SER A 963 84.03 21.39 20.68
N GLU A 964 85.30 21.15 21.03
CA GLU A 964 86.34 22.21 21.05
C GLU A 964 86.49 22.91 19.68
N GLN A 965 86.12 22.22 18.60
CA GLN A 965 86.17 22.75 17.23
C GLN A 965 85.04 23.77 16.97
N ASP A 966 83.84 23.54 17.53
CA ASP A 966 82.71 24.48 17.42
C ASP A 966 82.97 25.77 18.23
N GLN A 967 83.67 25.67 19.36
CA GLN A 967 84.11 26.83 20.16
C GLN A 967 85.21 27.63 19.45
N ALA A 968 86.11 26.96 18.73
CA ALA A 968 87.15 27.62 17.93
C ALA A 968 86.56 28.42 16.75
N ASP A 969 85.60 27.84 16.02
CA ASP A 969 84.93 28.50 14.89
C ASP A 969 84.04 29.67 15.33
N ALA A 970 83.36 29.55 16.48
CA ALA A 970 82.59 30.64 17.07
C ALA A 970 83.50 31.79 17.54
N ARG A 971 84.65 31.47 18.16
CA ARG A 971 85.68 32.45 18.53
C ARG A 971 86.23 33.19 17.31
N GLU A 972 86.50 32.49 16.21
CA GLU A 972 87.03 33.09 14.98
C GLU A 972 86.00 34.00 14.29
N LYS A 973 84.71 33.63 14.29
CA LYS A 973 83.63 34.50 13.81
C LYS A 973 83.44 35.76 14.65
N LEU A 974 83.56 35.68 15.96
CA LEU A 974 83.46 36.84 16.85
C LEU A 974 84.64 37.81 16.68
N ILE A 975 85.85 37.27 16.45
CA ILE A 975 87.04 38.07 16.11
C ILE A 975 86.83 38.79 14.77
N ASN A 976 86.33 38.09 13.75
CA ASN A 976 86.07 38.65 12.42
C ASN A 976 84.90 39.66 12.42
N ALA A 977 83.94 39.54 13.34
CA ALA A 977 82.84 40.48 13.54
C ALA A 977 83.22 41.72 14.39
N GLY A 978 84.49 41.85 14.80
CA GLY A 978 85.02 43.04 15.47
C GLY A 978 85.26 42.94 16.98
N ASN A 979 84.98 41.78 17.61
CA ASN A 979 85.33 41.53 19.01
C ASN A 979 86.73 40.89 19.10
N LYS A 980 87.78 41.71 19.21
CA LYS A 980 89.19 41.26 19.11
C LYS A 980 89.65 40.29 20.22
N HIS A 981 88.90 40.17 21.33
CA HIS A 981 89.20 39.22 22.41
C HIS A 981 87.91 38.61 23.01
N PRO A 982 87.29 37.61 22.36
CA PRO A 982 86.08 36.98 22.87
C PRO A 982 86.36 36.22 24.17
N THR A 983 85.54 36.44 25.19
CA THR A 983 85.60 35.70 26.46
C THR A 983 84.90 34.33 26.32
N PRO A 984 85.13 33.37 27.23
CA PRO A 984 84.43 32.07 27.20
C PRO A 984 82.90 32.15 27.38
N ALA A 985 82.35 33.30 27.80
CA ALA A 985 80.91 33.53 27.84
C ALA A 985 80.36 34.11 26.53
N ASP A 986 81.22 34.68 25.68
CA ASP A 986 80.86 35.19 24.35
C ASP A 986 80.82 34.06 23.30
N ILE A 987 81.58 32.98 23.53
CA ILE A 987 81.68 31.77 22.71
C ILE A 987 80.70 30.73 23.24
#